data_AF-A0A508A6Y9-F1
#
_entry.id   AF-A0A508A6Y9-F1
#
_cell.length_a   1.000
_cell.length_b   1.000
_cell.length_c   1.000
_cell.angle_alpha   90.00
_cell.angle_beta   90.00
_cell.angle_gamma   90.00
#
_symmetry.space_group_name_H-M   'P 1'
#
loop_
_entity.id
_entity.type
_entity.pdbx_description
1 polymer ?
#
loop_
_entity_poly.entity_id
_entity_poly.type
_entity_poly.pdbx_seq_one_letter_code
_entity_poly.pdbx_strand_id
1 'polypeptide(L)'
;MSAPGFPIDPLLPRIRESLAAHPRLVLEAPPGAGKTTRVPPALLDAPWLQGRRIVMLEPRRVAARAAAMFMAAERGEAVGGTIGYRIRFENKVSATTRIEVVTEGILTRMLQDDPELAGIGALVFDEFHERHLAADLGLAFALDVQAGLREDLRIVVMSATLDGERLARHLDAPRLASEGRAHPVAIEHPPPRREEALEHHVRRTVEHALATHPGDVLVFLPGRREIARAESALAALRDVDVLALHGDLPVEQQARVLQPSADGRRRVVLATNVAESSVTLPGVRVVIDSGLAREPRYDPNSGFARLASVPITQASADQRAGRAGRVAEGWAYRLWPQSQRLEAQRRAEIGQVELAGLALELAAWGATDLRFVDPPPPGALAAARELLQRLGALDGEAITPLGRRMLQLGTHPRLAAMLLAPDDPVERALACDLAALVEARDPLRGARGAPPSDALADRWQALAAFRQGRVPAEASRGALAAIDQASRQWRRRIRVDAVPPAQVPSHALGDLLLHAFPDRIARQHPTEPLRYALANGRSARLFDDSALYGEPWLVASELRDDPREARILRAAPLDEARLRRDFADRFVTRDRVAWDLEKRGIVAVRETRFDRIVIDSRPLARPDPARYADALVDAVRQLGLSVLPWREPLQQWRDRVRCLRAWLPDLADGLPDLSDDALLDALDDWLRPVLAGRARLDAIDEAAFADAVRARADWPARQRIDALAPTRIAVPSGLERPVVYGWDDAIDAPIEPVLAVKLQELFGLADTPRIAEGRVALTLHLLSPGGKPLQITRDLRGFWDRTYPEVKKEMKGRYPKHPWPDDPWTAQATHRAKPRPR
;
A
#
# COMPACT_ATOMS: atom_id res chain seq x y z
N MET A 1 52.37 -9.02 -18.50
CA MET A 1 51.26 -9.91 -18.14
C MET A 1 50.00 -9.34 -18.76
N SER A 2 49.31 -10.07 -19.65
CA SER A 2 48.04 -9.60 -20.21
C SER A 2 47.02 -9.40 -19.10
N ALA A 3 46.35 -8.25 -19.05
CA ALA A 3 45.26 -8.02 -18.12
C ALA A 3 44.21 -9.14 -18.27
N PRO A 4 43.68 -9.71 -17.17
CA PRO A 4 42.67 -10.76 -17.26
C PRO A 4 41.42 -10.18 -17.95
N GLY A 5 41.07 -10.73 -19.12
CA GLY A 5 39.89 -10.26 -19.87
C GLY A 5 38.61 -10.60 -19.11
N PHE A 6 37.79 -9.59 -18.83
CA PHE A 6 36.47 -9.73 -18.22
C PHE A 6 35.44 -10.19 -19.27
N PRO A 7 34.41 -10.98 -18.89
CA PRO A 7 33.35 -11.39 -19.81
C PRO A 7 32.68 -10.24 -20.57
N ILE A 8 32.59 -9.07 -19.95
CA ILE A 8 31.99 -7.88 -20.56
C ILE A 8 32.91 -7.16 -21.56
N ASP A 9 34.22 -7.39 -21.54
CA ASP A 9 35.18 -6.63 -22.36
C ASP A 9 34.83 -6.65 -23.87
N PRO A 10 34.44 -7.80 -24.48
CA PRO A 10 34.02 -7.84 -25.88
C PRO A 10 32.74 -7.04 -26.19
N LEU A 11 31.92 -6.74 -25.18
CA LEU A 11 30.66 -6.01 -25.32
C LEU A 11 30.84 -4.49 -25.21
N LEU A 12 31.96 -4.02 -24.64
CA LEU A 12 32.23 -2.58 -24.43
C LEU A 12 32.12 -1.72 -25.70
N PRO A 13 32.61 -2.14 -26.89
CA PRO A 13 32.42 -1.37 -28.12
C PRO A 13 30.93 -1.17 -28.46
N ARG A 14 30.13 -2.23 -28.37
CA ARG A 14 28.68 -2.17 -28.63
C ARG A 14 27.93 -1.31 -27.62
N ILE A 15 28.37 -1.31 -26.36
CA ILE A 15 27.83 -0.41 -25.31
C ILE A 15 28.07 1.07 -25.69
N ARG A 16 29.28 1.40 -26.15
CA ARG A 16 29.63 2.77 -26.59
C ARG A 16 28.83 3.19 -27.82
N GLU A 17 28.71 2.31 -28.81
CA GLU A 17 27.89 2.55 -30.02
C GLU A 17 26.41 2.76 -29.66
N SER A 18 25.86 1.91 -28.80
CA SER A 18 24.46 2.03 -28.35
C SER A 18 24.20 3.35 -27.65
N LEU A 19 25.10 3.82 -26.78
CA LEU A 19 24.94 5.09 -26.06
C LEU A 19 25.23 6.33 -26.91
N ALA A 20 25.99 6.17 -27.99
CA ALA A 20 26.13 7.20 -29.01
C ALA A 20 24.83 7.36 -29.83
N ALA A 21 24.17 6.25 -30.16
CA ALA A 21 22.93 6.24 -30.94
C ALA A 21 21.66 6.49 -30.10
N HIS A 22 21.64 6.10 -28.82
CA HIS A 22 20.46 6.10 -27.97
C HIS A 22 20.77 6.62 -26.56
N PRO A 23 19.95 7.52 -25.97
CA PRO A 23 20.27 8.16 -24.69
C PRO A 23 20.18 7.23 -23.47
N ARG A 24 19.58 6.06 -23.64
CA ARG A 24 19.30 5.08 -22.59
C ARG A 24 19.82 3.71 -22.98
N LEU A 25 20.29 2.91 -22.02
CA LEU A 25 20.73 1.52 -22.23
C LEU A 25 20.38 0.65 -21.02
N VAL A 26 19.82 -0.53 -21.28
CA VAL A 26 19.73 -1.61 -20.27
C VAL A 26 20.82 -2.64 -20.53
N LEU A 27 21.65 -2.88 -19.53
CA LEU A 27 22.72 -3.86 -19.57
C LEU A 27 22.44 -4.99 -18.60
N GLU A 28 22.30 -6.20 -19.12
CA GLU A 28 22.23 -7.41 -18.32
C GLU A 28 23.59 -8.11 -18.27
N ALA A 29 24.14 -8.30 -17.08
CA ALA A 29 25.36 -9.06 -16.90
C ALA A 29 25.40 -9.68 -15.49
N PRO A 30 25.77 -10.97 -15.38
CA PRO A 30 25.84 -11.63 -14.07
C PRO A 30 26.92 -10.99 -13.19
N PRO A 31 26.82 -11.12 -11.86
CA PRO A 31 27.83 -10.60 -10.94
C PRO A 31 29.22 -11.18 -11.24
N GLY A 32 30.24 -10.33 -11.29
CA GLY A 32 31.60 -10.73 -11.65
C GLY A 32 31.92 -10.68 -13.16
N ALA A 33 30.95 -10.40 -14.03
CA ALA A 33 31.20 -10.18 -15.46
C ALA A 33 32.01 -8.91 -15.76
N GLY A 34 32.16 -8.01 -14.78
CA GLY A 34 32.89 -6.75 -14.90
C GLY A 34 32.02 -5.51 -15.15
N LYS A 35 30.68 -5.60 -15.08
CA LYS A 35 29.77 -4.47 -15.38
C LYS A 35 30.10 -3.20 -14.59
N THR A 36 30.20 -3.31 -13.27
CA THR A 36 30.50 -2.22 -12.34
C THR A 36 31.86 -1.57 -12.58
N THR A 37 32.87 -2.38 -12.91
CA THR A 37 34.28 -1.94 -12.92
C THR A 37 34.82 -1.63 -14.30
N ARG A 38 34.14 -2.07 -15.37
CA ARG A 38 34.59 -1.90 -16.77
C ARG A 38 33.72 -0.92 -17.55
N VAL A 39 32.41 -0.86 -17.29
CA VAL A 39 31.49 -0.01 -18.06
C VAL A 39 31.78 1.48 -17.83
N PRO A 40 31.79 2.02 -16.60
CA PRO A 40 32.02 3.46 -16.43
C PRO A 40 33.37 3.95 -17.00
N PRO A 41 34.52 3.25 -16.78
CA PRO A 41 35.78 3.63 -17.41
C PRO A 41 35.75 3.61 -18.94
N ALA A 42 35.05 2.65 -19.56
CA ALA A 42 34.95 2.56 -21.02
C ALA A 42 34.17 3.72 -21.66
N LEU A 43 33.40 4.48 -20.87
CA LEU A 43 32.62 5.63 -21.33
C LEU A 43 33.35 6.97 -21.17
N LEU A 44 34.50 7.02 -20.47
CA LEU A 44 35.21 8.28 -20.15
C LEU A 44 35.62 9.10 -21.38
N ASP A 45 35.96 8.41 -22.47
CA ASP A 45 36.42 8.97 -23.74
C ASP A 45 35.30 8.99 -24.80
N ALA A 46 34.05 8.77 -24.40
CA ALA A 46 32.93 8.84 -25.33
C ALA A 46 32.73 10.30 -25.80
N PRO A 47 32.59 10.57 -27.12
CA PRO A 47 32.48 11.93 -27.64
C PRO A 47 31.31 12.74 -27.05
N TRP A 48 30.18 12.09 -26.79
CA TRP A 48 28.98 12.72 -26.19
C TRP A 48 29.20 13.15 -24.74
N LEU A 49 30.17 12.56 -24.03
CA LEU A 49 30.45 12.90 -22.64
C LEU A 49 31.12 14.27 -22.53
N GLN A 50 31.90 14.68 -23.54
CA GLN A 50 32.57 16.00 -23.61
C GLN A 50 33.35 16.36 -22.33
N GLY A 51 34.06 15.39 -21.75
CA GLY A 51 34.82 15.62 -20.52
C GLY A 51 33.99 15.75 -19.23
N ARG A 52 32.66 15.58 -19.30
CA ARG A 52 31.77 15.61 -18.13
C ARG A 52 31.91 14.35 -17.26
N ARG A 53 31.33 14.41 -16.06
CA ARG A 53 31.37 13.34 -15.06
C ARG A 53 30.34 12.25 -15.34
N ILE A 54 30.66 11.05 -14.90
CA ILE A 54 29.76 9.89 -14.81
C ILE A 54 29.49 9.67 -13.32
N VAL A 55 28.22 9.63 -12.94
CA VAL A 55 27.81 9.24 -11.59
C VAL A 55 27.28 7.81 -11.63
N MET A 56 27.86 6.93 -10.82
CA MET A 56 27.41 5.54 -10.71
C MET A 56 26.76 5.31 -9.34
N LEU A 57 25.48 5.01 -9.32
CA LEU A 57 24.78 4.55 -8.14
C LEU A 57 25.14 3.09 -7.86
N GLU A 58 25.52 2.83 -6.61
CA GLU A 58 25.66 1.49 -6.06
C GLU A 58 24.90 1.41 -4.72
N PRO A 59 23.91 0.51 -4.55
CA PRO A 59 23.11 0.37 -3.33
C PRO A 59 23.91 0.28 -2.04
N ARG A 60 25.05 -0.42 -2.07
CA ARG A 60 25.77 -0.81 -0.84
C ARG A 60 27.02 0.03 -0.64
N ARG A 61 27.16 0.62 0.55
CA ARG A 61 28.35 1.42 0.93
C ARG A 61 29.68 0.68 0.71
N VAL A 62 29.74 -0.58 1.12
CA VAL A 62 30.96 -1.42 0.99
C VAL A 62 31.31 -1.64 -0.48
N ALA A 63 30.30 -1.86 -1.31
CA ALA A 63 30.43 -2.09 -2.74
C ALA A 63 30.83 -0.82 -3.49
N ALA A 64 30.21 0.31 -3.18
CA ALA A 64 30.54 1.60 -3.78
C ALA A 64 32.03 1.93 -3.58
N ARG A 65 32.53 1.71 -2.35
CA ARG A 65 33.95 1.89 -2.03
C ARG A 65 34.83 0.88 -2.76
N ALA A 66 34.47 -0.40 -2.73
CA ALA A 66 35.25 -1.46 -3.37
C ALA A 66 35.35 -1.25 -4.89
N ALA A 67 34.26 -0.87 -5.54
CA ALA A 67 34.21 -0.55 -6.97
C ALA A 67 35.13 0.63 -7.31
N ALA A 68 35.03 1.74 -6.57
CA ALA A 68 35.88 2.91 -6.79
C ALA A 68 37.37 2.59 -6.59
N MET A 69 37.71 1.86 -5.52
CA MET A 69 39.09 1.43 -5.25
C MET A 69 39.63 0.50 -6.34
N PHE A 70 38.82 -0.46 -6.79
CA PHE A 70 39.21 -1.38 -7.85
C PHE A 70 39.48 -0.65 -9.17
N MET A 71 38.56 0.23 -9.59
CA MET A 71 38.73 1.00 -10.83
C MET A 71 39.95 1.94 -10.76
N ALA A 72 40.22 2.54 -9.60
CA ALA A 72 41.39 3.41 -9.40
C ALA A 72 42.70 2.62 -9.50
N ALA A 73 42.76 1.45 -8.86
CA ALA A 73 43.92 0.56 -8.89
C ALA A 73 44.24 0.06 -10.31
N GLU A 74 43.22 -0.29 -11.10
CA GLU A 74 43.38 -0.68 -12.52
C GLU A 74 44.02 0.41 -13.38
N ARG A 75 43.91 1.68 -12.96
CA ARG A 75 44.54 2.83 -13.61
C ARG A 75 45.88 3.24 -12.99
N GLY A 76 46.34 2.53 -11.96
CA GLY A 76 47.54 2.90 -11.21
C GLY A 76 47.41 4.20 -10.43
N GLU A 77 46.18 4.64 -10.09
CA GLU A 77 45.92 5.85 -9.31
C GLU A 77 45.33 5.54 -7.93
N ALA A 78 45.44 6.49 -7.00
CA ALA A 78 44.72 6.44 -5.73
C ALA A 78 43.27 6.91 -5.90
N VAL A 79 42.36 6.34 -5.12
CA VAL A 79 40.96 6.80 -5.07
C VAL A 79 40.88 8.28 -4.65
N GLY A 80 40.02 9.04 -5.31
CA GLY A 80 39.90 10.50 -5.18
C GLY A 80 40.59 11.28 -6.29
N GLY A 81 41.37 10.62 -7.16
CA GLY A 81 41.85 11.16 -8.43
C GLY A 81 40.74 11.17 -9.47
N THR A 82 40.96 10.49 -10.61
CA THR A 82 39.96 10.40 -11.69
C THR A 82 38.72 9.62 -11.26
N ILE A 83 38.88 8.66 -10.36
CA ILE A 83 37.78 7.87 -9.78
C ILE A 83 37.66 8.16 -8.28
N GLY A 84 36.45 8.47 -7.84
CA GLY A 84 36.13 8.76 -6.45
C GLY A 84 34.81 8.16 -6.01
N TYR A 85 34.49 8.30 -4.72
CA TYR A 85 33.19 7.90 -4.19
C TYR A 85 32.66 8.90 -3.16
N ARG A 86 31.34 8.94 -3.04
CA ARG A 86 30.62 9.69 -2.00
C ARG A 86 29.57 8.79 -1.35
N ILE A 87 29.78 8.48 -0.08
CA ILE A 87 28.85 7.69 0.73
C ILE A 87 28.55 8.42 2.03
N ARG A 88 27.56 7.94 2.80
CA ARG A 88 27.21 8.56 4.08
C ARG A 88 28.44 8.59 5.01
N PHE A 89 28.80 9.81 5.46
CA PHE A 89 29.94 10.13 6.34
C PHE A 89 31.35 10.03 5.72
N GLU A 90 31.49 9.71 4.43
CA GLU A 90 32.80 9.65 3.76
C GLU A 90 32.72 10.23 2.35
N ASN A 91 33.67 11.11 2.01
CA ASN A 91 33.77 11.70 0.70
C ASN A 91 35.23 11.64 0.20
N LYS A 92 35.45 11.01 -0.96
CA LYS A 92 36.76 10.84 -1.61
C LYS A 92 36.64 11.23 -3.08
N VAL A 93 36.37 12.50 -3.32
CA VAL A 93 36.30 13.12 -4.66
C VAL A 93 37.15 14.38 -4.68
N SER A 94 37.64 14.76 -5.86
CA SER A 94 38.42 15.97 -6.11
C SER A 94 37.92 16.68 -7.38
N ALA A 95 38.50 17.84 -7.70
CA ALA A 95 38.22 18.53 -8.96
C ALA A 95 38.59 17.71 -10.21
N THR A 96 39.46 16.69 -10.07
CA THR A 96 39.87 15.81 -11.17
C THR A 96 38.94 14.59 -11.35
N THR A 97 38.02 14.37 -10.41
CA THR A 97 37.14 13.20 -10.44
C THR A 97 36.17 13.25 -11.62
N ARG A 98 36.23 12.21 -12.44
CA ARG A 98 35.40 11.98 -13.63
C ARG A 98 34.39 10.85 -13.45
N ILE A 99 34.68 9.87 -12.59
CA ILE A 99 33.73 8.83 -12.17
C ILE A 99 33.49 8.97 -10.68
N GLU A 100 32.26 9.25 -10.30
CA GLU A 100 31.85 9.38 -8.91
C GLU A 100 30.88 8.25 -8.55
N VAL A 101 31.32 7.33 -7.69
CA VAL A 101 30.47 6.24 -7.19
C VAL A 101 29.70 6.70 -5.96
N VAL A 102 28.38 6.67 -6.00
CA VAL A 102 27.50 7.19 -4.94
C VAL A 102 26.52 6.14 -4.46
N THR A 103 26.04 6.28 -3.23
CA THR A 103 24.90 5.49 -2.74
C THR A 103 23.57 6.13 -3.09
N GLU A 104 22.49 5.36 -3.08
CA GLU A 104 21.15 5.76 -3.51
C GLU A 104 20.68 7.10 -2.94
N GLY A 105 20.71 7.26 -1.61
CA GLY A 105 20.27 8.52 -0.98
C GLY A 105 21.14 9.74 -1.30
N ILE A 106 22.39 9.54 -1.75
CA ILE A 106 23.25 10.63 -2.23
C ILE A 106 22.82 11.03 -3.64
N LEU A 107 22.53 10.08 -4.53
CA LEU A 107 22.03 10.37 -5.87
C LEU A 107 20.70 11.12 -5.82
N THR A 108 19.76 10.65 -5.00
CA THR A 108 18.45 11.32 -4.83
C THR A 108 18.63 12.77 -4.39
N ARG A 109 19.53 13.04 -3.44
CA ARG A 109 19.89 14.41 -3.04
C ARG A 109 20.47 15.24 -4.18
N MET A 110 21.41 14.67 -4.93
CA MET A 110 22.04 15.37 -6.05
C MET A 110 21.02 15.80 -7.10
N LEU A 111 20.08 14.91 -7.44
CA LEU A 111 18.99 15.22 -8.37
C LEU A 111 18.07 16.31 -7.82
N GLN A 112 17.65 16.20 -6.55
CA GLN A 112 16.78 17.18 -5.89
C GLN A 112 17.41 18.58 -5.77
N ASP A 113 18.70 18.64 -5.41
CA ASP A 113 19.40 19.90 -5.17
C ASP A 113 19.77 20.60 -6.50
N ASP A 114 20.07 19.82 -7.56
CA ASP A 114 20.44 20.31 -8.89
C ASP A 114 19.83 19.43 -10.00
N PRO A 115 18.59 19.71 -10.44
CA PRO A 115 17.96 19.01 -11.56
C PRO A 115 18.69 19.21 -12.90
N GLU A 116 19.49 20.27 -13.06
CA GLU A 116 20.29 20.46 -14.27
C GLU A 116 21.47 19.48 -14.32
N LEU A 117 21.88 18.91 -13.19
CA LEU A 117 23.03 18.01 -13.03
C LEU A 117 24.28 18.59 -13.71
N ALA A 118 24.65 19.81 -13.35
CA ALA A 118 25.68 20.56 -14.04
C ALA A 118 27.02 19.81 -14.06
N GLY A 119 27.59 19.66 -15.26
CA GLY A 119 28.85 18.94 -15.49
C GLY A 119 28.75 17.41 -15.34
N ILE A 120 27.55 16.84 -15.25
CA ILE A 120 27.30 15.38 -15.32
C ILE A 120 26.73 15.06 -16.71
N GLY A 121 27.33 14.07 -17.38
CA GLY A 121 26.90 13.61 -18.70
C GLY A 121 26.28 12.21 -18.70
N ALA A 122 26.48 11.42 -17.64
CA ALA A 122 25.83 10.13 -17.51
C ALA A 122 25.52 9.73 -16.06
N LEU A 123 24.40 9.04 -15.90
CA LEU A 123 24.00 8.32 -14.70
C LEU A 123 24.02 6.80 -14.98
N VAL A 124 24.67 6.05 -14.10
CA VAL A 124 24.74 4.59 -14.17
C VAL A 124 24.09 4.02 -12.91
N PHE A 125 23.00 3.28 -13.06
CA PHE A 125 22.32 2.58 -11.97
C PHE A 125 22.83 1.15 -11.93
N ASP A 126 23.73 0.84 -11.01
CA ASP A 126 24.21 -0.54 -10.82
C ASP A 126 23.27 -1.32 -9.89
N GLU A 127 23.31 -2.65 -10.03
CA GLU A 127 22.58 -3.59 -9.17
C GLU A 127 21.07 -3.30 -9.08
N PHE A 128 20.46 -2.78 -10.17
CA PHE A 128 19.07 -2.29 -10.16
C PHE A 128 18.04 -3.38 -9.86
N HIS A 129 18.40 -4.66 -9.97
CA HIS A 129 17.58 -5.80 -9.56
C HIS A 129 17.34 -5.88 -8.04
N GLU A 130 18.08 -5.12 -7.21
CA GLU A 130 17.78 -5.04 -5.77
C GLU A 130 16.45 -4.31 -5.49
N ARG A 131 15.95 -3.50 -6.45
CA ARG A 131 14.65 -2.80 -6.44
C ARG A 131 14.37 -2.05 -5.14
N HIS A 132 15.38 -1.35 -4.64
CA HIS A 132 15.25 -0.44 -3.51
C HIS A 132 14.48 0.82 -3.89
N LEU A 133 13.73 1.36 -2.93
CA LEU A 133 12.85 2.51 -3.17
C LEU A 133 13.63 3.76 -3.63
N ALA A 134 14.81 4.00 -3.07
CA ALA A 134 15.62 5.17 -3.40
C ALA A 134 16.24 5.08 -4.82
N ALA A 135 16.59 3.87 -5.27
CA ALA A 135 17.07 3.65 -6.63
C ALA A 135 15.94 3.83 -7.67
N ASP A 136 14.76 3.26 -7.40
CA ASP A 136 13.56 3.43 -8.24
C ASP A 136 13.18 4.92 -8.34
N LEU A 137 13.21 5.67 -7.22
CA LEU A 137 12.97 7.12 -7.19
C LEU A 137 14.04 7.90 -7.97
N GLY A 138 15.32 7.56 -7.77
CA GLY A 138 16.43 8.21 -8.49
C GLY A 138 16.33 8.01 -10.01
N LEU A 139 15.89 6.83 -10.46
CA LEU A 139 15.64 6.56 -11.88
C LEU A 139 14.46 7.38 -12.40
N ALA A 140 13.36 7.47 -11.64
CA ALA A 140 12.20 8.27 -12.01
C ALA A 140 12.55 9.76 -12.17
N PHE A 141 13.30 10.34 -11.22
CA PHE A 141 13.82 11.70 -11.34
C PHE A 141 14.79 11.87 -12.51
N ALA A 142 15.69 10.91 -12.74
CA ALA A 142 16.61 10.97 -13.88
C ALA A 142 15.87 10.99 -15.23
N LEU A 143 14.79 10.21 -15.35
CA LEU A 143 13.96 10.18 -16.56
C LEU A 143 13.20 11.49 -16.76
N ASP A 144 12.68 12.08 -15.68
CA ASP A 144 12.00 13.38 -15.72
C ASP A 144 12.95 14.50 -16.13
N VAL A 145 14.14 14.56 -15.52
CA VAL A 145 15.23 15.47 -15.91
C VAL A 145 15.61 15.28 -17.38
N GLN A 146 15.76 14.04 -17.84
CA GLN A 146 16.11 13.75 -19.23
C GLN A 146 15.01 14.21 -20.21
N ALA A 147 13.74 14.07 -19.84
CA ALA A 147 12.61 14.45 -20.68
C ALA A 147 12.38 15.97 -20.74
N GLY A 148 12.66 16.69 -19.65
CA GLY A 148 12.36 18.12 -19.54
C GLY A 148 13.55 19.06 -19.77
N LEU A 149 14.77 18.70 -19.33
CA LEU A 149 15.91 19.61 -19.22
C LEU A 149 17.19 19.11 -19.90
N ARG A 150 17.44 17.80 -19.86
CA ARG A 150 18.74 17.19 -20.20
C ARG A 150 18.57 16.00 -21.15
N GLU A 151 18.01 16.23 -22.34
CA GLU A 151 17.90 15.20 -23.40
C GLU A 151 19.27 14.58 -23.77
N ASP A 152 20.35 15.31 -23.53
CA ASP A 152 21.72 14.87 -23.76
C ASP A 152 22.26 13.90 -22.68
N LEU A 153 21.65 13.87 -21.48
CA LEU A 153 22.07 13.00 -20.38
C LEU A 153 21.96 11.53 -20.81
N ARG A 154 22.97 10.73 -20.50
CA ARG A 154 22.94 9.28 -20.72
C ARG A 154 22.55 8.53 -19.46
N ILE A 155 21.62 7.58 -19.59
CA ILE A 155 21.16 6.74 -18.48
C ILE A 155 21.47 5.28 -18.81
N VAL A 156 22.26 4.64 -17.96
CA VAL A 156 22.59 3.21 -18.07
C VAL A 156 22.01 2.50 -16.86
N VAL A 157 21.20 1.47 -17.07
CA VAL A 157 20.68 0.63 -15.99
C VAL A 157 21.27 -0.77 -16.11
N MET A 158 22.02 -1.18 -15.10
CA MET A 158 22.72 -2.45 -15.05
C MET A 158 22.01 -3.42 -14.09
N SER A 159 21.72 -4.63 -14.58
CA SER A 159 21.02 -5.66 -13.82
C SER A 159 21.73 -7.02 -13.94
N ALA A 160 21.62 -7.84 -12.90
CA ALA A 160 22.12 -9.20 -12.88
C ALA A 160 21.06 -10.26 -13.28
N THR A 161 19.79 -9.87 -13.40
CA THR A 161 18.66 -10.78 -13.60
C THR A 161 18.02 -10.62 -14.98
N LEU A 162 17.27 -11.66 -15.40
CA LEU A 162 16.64 -11.80 -16.72
C LEU A 162 15.41 -10.89 -16.97
N ASP A 163 15.00 -10.05 -16.01
CA ASP A 163 13.84 -9.13 -16.19
C ASP A 163 14.20 -7.83 -16.93
N GLY A 164 15.38 -7.76 -17.57
CA GLY A 164 15.77 -6.54 -18.28
C GLY A 164 15.01 -6.33 -19.58
N GLU A 165 14.20 -7.29 -20.05
CA GLU A 165 13.26 -7.04 -21.16
C GLU A 165 12.12 -6.11 -20.73
N ARG A 166 11.50 -6.36 -19.55
CA ARG A 166 10.50 -5.46 -18.98
C ARG A 166 11.08 -4.08 -18.73
N LEU A 167 12.29 -4.03 -18.19
CA LEU A 167 13.00 -2.78 -17.91
C LEU A 167 13.36 -2.01 -19.19
N ALA A 168 13.83 -2.71 -20.22
CA ALA A 168 14.15 -2.12 -21.52
C ALA A 168 12.91 -1.54 -22.20
N ARG A 169 11.77 -2.25 -22.13
CA ARG A 169 10.48 -1.74 -22.59
C ARG A 169 10.03 -0.51 -21.81
N HIS A 170 10.15 -0.53 -20.48
CA HIS A 170 9.80 0.61 -19.63
C HIS A 170 10.67 1.85 -19.92
N LEU A 171 11.97 1.64 -20.17
CA LEU A 171 12.95 2.68 -20.45
C LEU A 171 13.04 3.06 -21.93
N ASP A 172 12.21 2.48 -22.80
CA ASP A 172 12.32 2.61 -24.26
C ASP A 172 13.79 2.50 -24.75
N ALA A 173 14.55 1.52 -24.22
CA ALA A 173 16.00 1.46 -24.36
C ALA A 173 16.47 0.16 -25.03
N PRO A 174 17.55 0.19 -25.82
CA PRO A 174 18.25 -1.01 -26.23
C PRO A 174 18.65 -1.87 -25.03
N ARG A 175 18.57 -3.19 -25.21
CA ARG A 175 19.04 -4.18 -24.24
C ARG A 175 20.28 -4.87 -24.78
N LEU A 176 21.36 -4.87 -23.99
CA LEU A 176 22.57 -5.65 -24.26
C LEU A 176 22.77 -6.64 -23.12
N ALA A 177 23.21 -7.85 -23.46
CA ALA A 177 23.48 -8.91 -22.48
C ALA A 177 24.92 -9.42 -22.63
N SER A 178 25.61 -9.57 -21.50
CA SER A 178 26.89 -10.28 -21.42
C SER A 178 26.65 -11.66 -20.83
N GLU A 179 26.99 -12.70 -21.59
CA GLU A 179 27.09 -14.04 -21.04
C GLU A 179 28.26 -14.07 -20.05
N GLY A 180 28.03 -14.51 -18.81
CA GLY A 180 29.09 -14.63 -17.83
C GLY A 180 30.02 -15.82 -18.12
N ARG A 181 31.20 -15.83 -17.51
CA ARG A 181 31.99 -17.06 -17.33
C ARG A 181 31.64 -17.65 -15.97
N ALA A 182 30.73 -18.61 -15.93
CA ALA A 182 30.40 -19.35 -14.72
C ALA A 182 30.79 -20.81 -14.91
N HIS A 183 31.66 -21.31 -14.05
CA HIS A 183 31.91 -22.74 -13.95
C HIS A 183 30.72 -23.43 -13.27
N PRO A 184 30.48 -24.72 -13.55
CA PRO A 184 29.39 -25.46 -12.91
C PRO A 184 29.52 -25.45 -11.38
N VAL A 185 28.38 -25.37 -10.69
CA VAL A 185 28.29 -25.44 -9.23
C VAL A 185 27.38 -26.60 -8.85
N ALA A 186 27.92 -27.61 -8.15
CA ALA A 186 27.13 -28.70 -7.62
C ALA A 186 26.35 -28.23 -6.38
N ILE A 187 25.05 -28.55 -6.30
CA ILE A 187 24.16 -28.09 -5.24
C ILE A 187 23.70 -29.27 -4.40
N GLU A 188 23.88 -29.17 -3.08
CA GLU A 188 23.44 -30.15 -2.09
C GLU A 188 22.59 -29.51 -0.99
N HIS A 189 21.69 -30.30 -0.40
CA HIS A 189 20.77 -29.86 0.64
C HIS A 189 20.92 -30.71 1.91
N PRO A 190 21.97 -30.49 2.73
CA PRO A 190 22.18 -31.28 3.93
C PRO A 190 21.04 -31.02 4.94
N PRO A 191 20.35 -32.06 5.43
CA PRO A 191 19.27 -31.87 6.38
C PRO A 191 19.81 -31.47 7.77
N PRO A 192 19.10 -30.60 8.52
CA PRO A 192 19.41 -30.36 9.92
C PRO A 192 19.13 -31.62 10.76
N ARG A 193 19.90 -31.83 11.83
CA ARG A 193 19.56 -32.83 12.86
C ARG A 193 18.36 -32.32 13.67
N ARG A 194 17.66 -33.24 14.34
CA ARG A 194 16.52 -32.88 15.21
C ARG A 194 16.96 -31.85 16.25
N GLU A 195 16.24 -30.72 16.30
CA GLU A 195 16.49 -29.60 17.23
C GLU A 195 17.90 -28.97 17.12
N GLU A 196 18.57 -29.13 15.96
CA GLU A 196 19.88 -28.52 15.72
C GLU A 196 19.75 -27.01 15.46
N ALA A 197 20.42 -26.21 16.30
CA ALA A 197 20.54 -24.77 16.07
C ALA A 197 21.35 -24.45 14.81
N LEU A 198 21.06 -23.32 14.15
CA LEU A 198 21.69 -22.91 12.89
C LEU A 198 23.22 -22.89 12.99
N GLU A 199 23.78 -22.33 14.07
CA GLU A 199 25.23 -22.26 14.27
C GLU A 199 25.92 -23.64 14.30
N HIS A 200 25.24 -24.67 14.81
CA HIS A 200 25.76 -26.04 14.83
C HIS A 200 25.61 -26.73 13.47
N HIS A 201 24.50 -26.49 12.77
CA HIS A 201 24.32 -26.97 11.39
C HIS A 201 25.38 -26.36 10.46
N VAL A 202 25.65 -25.06 10.59
CA VAL A 202 26.72 -24.36 9.88
C VAL A 202 28.07 -24.98 10.23
N ARG A 203 28.40 -25.18 11.51
CA ARG A 203 29.67 -25.78 11.92
C ARG A 203 29.91 -27.13 11.25
N ARG A 204 28.93 -28.03 11.35
CA ARG A 204 28.99 -29.38 10.76
C ARG A 204 29.18 -29.33 9.24
N THR A 205 28.51 -28.41 8.56
CA THR A 205 28.62 -28.25 7.10
C THR A 205 29.96 -27.64 6.70
N VAL A 206 30.49 -26.69 7.48
CA VAL A 206 31.83 -26.12 7.27
C VAL A 206 32.91 -27.19 7.45
N GLU A 207 32.85 -27.98 8.51
CA GLU A 207 33.78 -29.10 8.76
C GLU A 207 33.78 -30.08 7.59
N HIS A 208 32.60 -30.46 7.09
CA HIS A 208 32.45 -31.32 5.92
C HIS A 208 33.03 -30.68 4.65
N ALA A 209 32.67 -29.44 4.36
CA ALA A 209 33.15 -28.70 3.19
C ALA A 209 34.67 -28.55 3.17
N LEU A 210 35.29 -28.29 4.33
CA LEU A 210 36.73 -28.19 4.47
C LEU A 210 37.43 -29.54 4.24
N ALA A 211 36.83 -30.65 4.67
CA ALA A 211 37.38 -31.99 4.46
C ALA A 211 37.25 -32.48 3.01
N THR A 212 36.16 -32.13 2.32
CA THR A 212 35.80 -32.73 1.03
C THR A 212 36.23 -31.89 -0.18
N HIS A 213 36.24 -30.56 -0.08
CA HIS A 213 36.42 -29.68 -1.24
C HIS A 213 37.61 -28.73 -1.07
N PRO A 214 38.34 -28.36 -2.15
CA PRO A 214 39.38 -27.34 -2.11
C PRO A 214 38.80 -25.92 -2.04
N GLY A 215 39.67 -24.93 -1.77
CA GLY A 215 39.35 -23.50 -1.85
C GLY A 215 38.63 -22.93 -0.62
N ASP A 216 38.37 -21.64 -0.59
CA ASP A 216 37.77 -20.98 0.57
C ASP A 216 36.25 -21.26 0.66
N VAL A 217 35.72 -21.17 1.87
CA VAL A 217 34.31 -21.38 2.18
C VAL A 217 33.66 -20.03 2.47
N LEU A 218 32.56 -19.73 1.78
CA LEU A 218 31.71 -18.56 2.04
C LEU A 218 30.39 -19.00 2.66
N VAL A 219 30.08 -18.51 3.86
CA VAL A 219 28.84 -18.84 4.57
C VAL A 219 27.92 -17.61 4.58
N PHE A 220 26.72 -17.72 4.00
CA PHE A 220 25.70 -16.69 4.07
C PHE A 220 24.83 -16.86 5.32
N LEU A 221 24.75 -15.80 6.13
CA LEU A 221 23.98 -15.71 7.37
C LEU A 221 23.13 -14.43 7.38
N PRO A 222 21.98 -14.43 8.06
CA PRO A 222 21.03 -13.31 7.97
C PRO A 222 21.53 -12.04 8.66
N GLY A 223 22.47 -12.11 9.61
CA GLY A 223 22.95 -10.92 10.31
C GLY A 223 24.11 -11.16 11.28
N ARG A 224 24.55 -10.08 11.92
CA ARG A 224 25.72 -10.03 12.82
C ARG A 224 25.60 -10.99 14.02
N ARG A 225 24.41 -11.14 14.59
CA ARG A 225 24.19 -12.04 15.74
C ARG A 225 24.43 -13.49 15.34
N GLU A 226 23.95 -13.87 14.17
CA GLU A 226 24.11 -15.21 13.63
C GLU A 226 25.58 -15.46 13.21
N ILE A 227 26.25 -14.46 12.63
CA ILE A 227 27.70 -14.50 12.35
C ILE A 227 28.50 -14.73 13.63
N ALA A 228 28.27 -13.96 14.70
CA ALA A 228 29.01 -14.10 15.96
C ALA A 228 28.80 -15.47 16.63
N ARG A 229 27.59 -16.05 16.51
CA ARG A 229 27.29 -17.40 17.00
C ARG A 229 28.01 -18.47 16.20
N ALA A 230 28.00 -18.35 14.86
CA ALA A 230 28.73 -19.26 13.99
C ALA A 230 30.25 -19.17 14.22
N GLU A 231 30.79 -17.95 14.35
CA GLU A 231 32.20 -17.71 14.69
C GLU A 231 32.58 -18.39 16.02
N SER A 232 31.75 -18.22 17.05
CA SER A 232 31.95 -18.89 18.35
C SER A 232 31.89 -20.42 18.23
N ALA A 233 30.97 -20.95 17.42
CA ALA A 233 30.87 -22.39 17.17
C ALA A 233 32.05 -22.95 16.39
N LEU A 234 32.70 -22.13 15.55
CA LEU A 234 33.85 -22.47 14.71
C LEU A 234 35.20 -22.22 15.40
N ALA A 235 35.23 -21.65 16.60
CA ALA A 235 36.46 -21.24 17.29
C ALA A 235 37.45 -22.39 17.56
N ALA A 236 36.99 -23.65 17.56
CA ALA A 236 37.82 -24.83 17.76
C ALA A 236 38.55 -25.31 16.48
N LEU A 237 38.21 -24.76 15.30
CA LEU A 237 38.88 -25.12 14.05
C LEU A 237 40.33 -24.61 14.06
N ARG A 238 41.27 -25.50 13.71
CA ARG A 238 42.69 -25.17 13.51
C ARG A 238 43.00 -25.08 12.02
N ASP A 239 44.05 -24.36 11.68
CA ASP A 239 44.59 -24.24 10.31
C ASP A 239 43.68 -23.56 9.27
N VAL A 240 42.68 -22.81 9.74
CA VAL A 240 41.73 -22.05 8.91
C VAL A 240 41.52 -20.67 9.51
N ASP A 241 41.47 -19.64 8.66
CA ASP A 241 41.14 -18.27 9.08
C ASP A 241 39.62 -18.05 9.02
N VAL A 242 38.97 -17.91 10.18
CA VAL A 242 37.55 -17.56 10.26
C VAL A 242 37.42 -16.03 10.26
N LEU A 243 36.69 -15.49 9.29
CA LEU A 243 36.57 -14.06 9.05
C LEU A 243 35.11 -13.64 8.94
N ALA A 244 34.71 -12.55 9.60
CA ALA A 244 33.38 -11.97 9.45
C ALA A 244 33.33 -10.95 8.30
N LEU A 245 32.19 -10.85 7.60
CA LEU A 245 31.94 -9.83 6.59
C LEU A 245 30.50 -9.27 6.67
N HIS A 246 30.35 -8.06 7.23
CA HIS A 246 29.08 -7.34 7.29
C HIS A 246 29.28 -5.81 7.20
N GLY A 247 28.19 -5.08 6.90
CA GLY A 247 28.24 -3.64 6.60
C GLY A 247 28.85 -2.76 7.70
N ASP A 248 28.70 -3.14 8.97
CA ASP A 248 29.22 -2.38 10.13
C ASP A 248 30.71 -2.65 10.47
N LEU A 249 31.41 -3.52 9.74
CA LEU A 249 32.82 -3.78 10.02
C LEU A 249 33.69 -2.55 9.70
N PRO A 250 34.75 -2.28 10.48
CA PRO A 250 35.78 -1.30 10.12
C PRO A 250 36.32 -1.53 8.70
N VAL A 251 36.71 -0.44 8.05
CA VAL A 251 37.15 -0.43 6.64
C VAL A 251 38.33 -1.38 6.41
N GLU A 252 39.28 -1.36 7.32
CA GLU A 252 40.51 -2.14 7.29
C GLU A 252 40.20 -3.64 7.38
N GLN A 253 39.22 -4.01 8.21
CA GLN A 253 38.78 -5.39 8.36
C GLN A 253 38.05 -5.87 7.10
N GLN A 254 37.15 -5.06 6.54
CA GLN A 254 36.49 -5.39 5.28
C GLN A 254 37.51 -5.62 4.16
N ALA A 255 38.49 -4.72 4.02
CA ALA A 255 39.55 -4.83 3.02
C ALA A 255 40.38 -6.11 3.19
N ARG A 256 40.71 -6.48 4.44
CA ARG A 256 41.45 -7.72 4.75
C ARG A 256 40.71 -8.97 4.26
N VAL A 257 39.38 -9.03 4.37
CA VAL A 257 38.59 -10.18 3.90
C VAL A 257 38.65 -10.33 2.37
N LEU A 258 38.82 -9.21 1.64
CA LEU A 258 38.86 -9.23 0.18
C LEU A 258 40.21 -9.68 -0.38
N GLN A 259 41.27 -9.64 0.44
CA GLN A 259 42.61 -10.05 0.05
C GLN A 259 42.83 -11.55 0.31
N PRO A 260 43.57 -12.27 -0.57
CA PRO A 260 43.99 -13.65 -0.30
C PRO A 260 44.70 -13.79 1.05
N SER A 261 44.64 -14.98 1.67
CA SER A 261 45.39 -15.23 2.92
C SER A 261 46.89 -15.09 2.65
N ALA A 262 47.59 -14.30 3.47
CA ALA A 262 49.03 -14.06 3.33
C ALA A 262 49.87 -15.33 3.51
N ASP A 263 49.40 -16.25 4.36
CA ASP A 263 50.10 -17.48 4.71
C ASP A 263 49.58 -18.70 3.92
N GLY A 264 48.74 -18.49 2.91
CA GLY A 264 48.14 -19.56 2.10
C GLY A 264 47.12 -20.44 2.84
N ARG A 265 46.72 -20.06 4.06
CA ARG A 265 45.68 -20.76 4.82
C ARG A 265 44.33 -20.63 4.16
N ARG A 266 43.50 -21.68 4.29
CA ARG A 266 42.10 -21.62 3.85
C ARG A 266 41.32 -20.66 4.72
N ARG A 267 40.32 -20.02 4.14
CA ARG A 267 39.46 -19.05 4.82
C ARG A 267 38.02 -19.55 4.88
N VAL A 268 37.37 -19.26 6.00
CA VAL A 268 35.91 -19.39 6.18
C VAL A 268 35.36 -17.99 6.40
N VAL A 269 34.69 -17.45 5.39
CA VAL A 269 34.13 -16.11 5.43
C VAL A 269 32.65 -16.19 5.81
N LEU A 270 32.30 -15.69 6.98
CA LEU A 270 30.94 -15.60 7.50
C LEU A 270 30.34 -14.25 7.09
N ALA A 271 29.44 -14.25 6.11
CA ALA A 271 28.97 -13.03 5.46
C ALA A 271 27.44 -12.86 5.52
N THR A 272 27.00 -11.60 5.49
CA THR A 272 25.62 -11.26 5.11
C THR A 272 25.48 -11.18 3.58
N ASN A 273 24.32 -10.74 3.08
CA ASN A 273 24.10 -10.48 1.65
C ASN A 273 25.10 -9.48 1.04
N VAL A 274 25.94 -8.79 1.84
CA VAL A 274 27.03 -7.95 1.32
C VAL A 274 27.98 -8.72 0.40
N ALA A 275 28.08 -10.04 0.53
CA ALA A 275 28.92 -10.89 -0.32
C ALA A 275 28.18 -11.46 -1.54
N GLU A 276 26.89 -11.16 -1.73
CA GLU A 276 26.04 -11.77 -2.76
C GLU A 276 26.46 -11.32 -4.16
N SER A 277 26.45 -10.03 -4.45
CA SER A 277 26.70 -9.54 -5.81
C SER A 277 27.97 -8.69 -5.92
N SER A 278 28.12 -7.68 -5.05
CA SER A 278 29.01 -6.54 -5.30
C SER A 278 30.45 -6.63 -4.75
N VAL A 279 30.81 -7.72 -4.08
CA VAL A 279 32.16 -7.93 -3.53
C VAL A 279 32.75 -9.19 -4.15
N THR A 280 34.01 -9.23 -4.57
CA THR A 280 34.66 -10.47 -5.05
C THR A 280 35.57 -11.03 -3.96
N LEU A 281 35.40 -12.30 -3.61
CA LEU A 281 36.26 -13.01 -2.68
C LEU A 281 37.12 -14.00 -3.49
N PRO A 282 38.40 -13.69 -3.76
CA PRO A 282 39.26 -14.58 -4.55
C PRO A 282 39.43 -15.91 -3.81
N GLY A 283 39.42 -17.04 -4.52
CA GLY A 283 39.68 -18.36 -3.92
C GLY A 283 38.46 -19.09 -3.34
N VAL A 284 37.29 -18.45 -3.24
CA VAL A 284 36.05 -19.14 -2.81
C VAL A 284 35.66 -20.21 -3.84
N ARG A 285 35.47 -21.43 -3.36
CA ARG A 285 34.99 -22.58 -4.14
C ARG A 285 33.83 -23.31 -3.49
N VAL A 286 33.53 -23.03 -2.22
CA VAL A 286 32.39 -23.60 -1.51
C VAL A 286 31.52 -22.48 -0.95
N VAL A 287 30.22 -22.60 -1.14
CA VAL A 287 29.21 -21.74 -0.54
C VAL A 287 28.35 -22.57 0.42
N ILE A 288 28.05 -22.02 1.58
CA ILE A 288 27.06 -22.56 2.51
C ILE A 288 26.02 -21.47 2.73
N ASP A 289 24.76 -21.74 2.43
CA ASP A 289 23.70 -20.73 2.46
C ASP A 289 22.63 -21.11 3.48
N SER A 290 22.37 -20.22 4.44
CA SER A 290 21.29 -20.41 5.42
C SER A 290 19.90 -20.22 4.81
N GLY A 291 19.80 -19.68 3.60
CA GLY A 291 18.51 -19.42 2.92
C GLY A 291 17.74 -18.25 3.50
N LEU A 292 18.40 -17.42 4.31
CA LEU A 292 17.79 -16.30 5.03
C LEU A 292 18.54 -15.01 4.76
N ALA A 293 17.81 -13.89 4.82
CA ALA A 293 18.34 -12.54 4.79
C ALA A 293 17.60 -11.65 5.79
N ARG A 294 18.23 -10.54 6.19
CA ARG A 294 17.52 -9.45 6.88
C ARG A 294 17.10 -8.40 5.87
N GLU A 295 15.80 -8.17 5.77
CA GLU A 295 15.20 -7.20 4.86
C GLU A 295 14.28 -6.24 5.62
N PRO A 296 14.17 -4.97 5.20
CA PRO A 296 13.19 -4.04 5.75
C PRO A 296 11.78 -4.53 5.39
N ARG A 297 10.89 -4.52 6.38
CA ARG A 297 9.46 -4.82 6.23
C ARG A 297 8.67 -3.73 6.92
N TYR A 298 7.62 -3.22 6.29
CA TYR A 298 6.69 -2.33 6.95
C TYR A 298 6.09 -3.01 8.18
N ASP A 299 6.26 -2.40 9.35
CA ASP A 299 5.55 -2.77 10.56
C ASP A 299 4.35 -1.83 10.70
N PRO A 300 3.12 -2.28 10.40
CA PRO A 300 1.94 -1.44 10.49
C PRO A 300 1.72 -0.92 11.92
N ASN A 301 2.26 -1.62 12.93
CA ASN A 301 2.01 -1.25 14.30
C ASN A 301 2.77 0.00 14.72
N SER A 302 4.06 0.04 14.39
CA SER A 302 4.92 1.18 14.67
C SER A 302 4.79 2.27 13.60
N GLY A 303 4.42 1.91 12.37
CA GLY A 303 4.40 2.81 11.21
C GLY A 303 5.80 3.03 10.62
N PHE A 304 6.77 2.16 10.93
CA PHE A 304 8.15 2.22 10.44
C PHE A 304 8.54 0.90 9.78
N ALA A 305 9.56 0.93 8.93
CA ALA A 305 10.20 -0.29 8.45
C ALA A 305 11.05 -0.93 9.57
N ARG A 306 10.92 -2.24 9.76
CA ARG A 306 11.74 -3.04 10.69
C ARG A 306 12.48 -4.13 9.95
N LEU A 307 13.70 -4.44 10.40
CA LEU A 307 14.47 -5.56 9.86
C LEU A 307 13.89 -6.90 10.32
N ALA A 308 13.30 -7.63 9.39
CA ALA A 308 12.79 -8.98 9.58
C ALA A 308 13.74 -10.01 8.95
N SER A 309 13.84 -11.19 9.55
CA SER A 309 14.53 -12.33 8.92
C SER A 309 13.54 -13.01 7.98
N VAL A 310 13.85 -13.06 6.70
CA VAL A 310 12.97 -13.62 5.66
C VAL A 310 13.71 -14.67 4.82
N PRO A 311 13.00 -15.66 4.26
CA PRO A 311 13.56 -16.52 3.21
C PRO A 311 14.04 -15.69 2.03
N ILE A 312 15.14 -16.11 1.42
CA ILE A 312 15.65 -15.50 0.20
C ILE A 312 14.84 -15.93 -1.02
N THR A 313 15.03 -15.23 -2.13
CA THR A 313 14.44 -15.59 -3.42
C THR A 313 15.28 -16.66 -4.12
N GLN A 314 14.69 -17.33 -5.11
CA GLN A 314 15.40 -18.27 -5.97
C GLN A 314 16.57 -17.59 -6.67
N ALA A 315 16.35 -16.41 -7.25
CA ALA A 315 17.41 -15.61 -7.88
C ALA A 315 18.58 -15.31 -6.92
N SER A 316 18.29 -14.94 -5.67
CA SER A 316 19.32 -14.72 -4.64
C SER A 316 20.08 -16.01 -4.30
N ALA A 317 19.37 -17.12 -4.13
CA ALA A 317 19.97 -18.42 -3.86
C ALA A 317 20.89 -18.90 -5.00
N ASP A 318 20.54 -18.58 -6.24
CA ASP A 318 21.35 -18.91 -7.43
C ASP A 318 22.57 -17.99 -7.55
N GLN A 319 22.42 -16.68 -7.27
CA GLN A 319 23.54 -15.75 -7.21
C GLN A 319 24.55 -16.11 -6.11
N ARG A 320 24.05 -16.49 -4.92
CA ARG A 320 24.87 -16.97 -3.79
C ARG A 320 25.61 -18.25 -4.15
N ALA A 321 24.93 -19.24 -4.74
CA ALA A 321 25.59 -20.46 -5.20
C ALA A 321 26.66 -20.17 -6.26
N GLY A 322 26.37 -19.29 -7.21
CA GLY A 322 27.30 -18.86 -8.26
C GLY A 322 28.61 -18.25 -7.75
N ARG A 323 28.69 -17.86 -6.46
CA ARG A 323 29.93 -17.40 -5.82
C ARG A 323 31.00 -18.48 -5.76
N ALA A 324 30.61 -19.75 -5.72
CA ALA A 324 31.52 -20.89 -5.75
C ALA A 324 32.11 -21.14 -7.15
N GLY A 325 31.41 -20.75 -8.22
CA GLY A 325 31.74 -21.06 -9.62
C GLY A 325 32.51 -19.97 -10.38
N ARG A 326 33.10 -18.98 -9.68
CA ARG A 326 33.71 -17.80 -10.33
C ARG A 326 35.08 -18.06 -10.96
N VAL A 327 35.88 -18.95 -10.35
CA VAL A 327 37.29 -19.18 -10.75
C VAL A 327 37.49 -20.59 -11.31
N ALA A 328 36.76 -21.55 -10.77
CA ALA A 328 36.77 -22.95 -11.15
C ALA A 328 35.41 -23.57 -10.78
N GLU A 329 35.20 -24.86 -11.05
CA GLU A 329 34.04 -25.62 -10.56
C GLU A 329 33.84 -25.39 -9.05
N GLY A 330 32.59 -25.36 -8.60
CA GLY A 330 32.27 -25.03 -7.20
C GLY A 330 31.22 -25.93 -6.58
N TRP A 331 30.98 -25.74 -5.27
CA TRP A 331 29.96 -26.46 -4.51
C TRP A 331 29.12 -25.49 -3.68
N ALA A 332 27.83 -25.76 -3.56
CA ALA A 332 26.90 -24.98 -2.76
C ALA A 332 26.05 -25.90 -1.87
N TYR A 333 26.13 -25.69 -0.56
CA TYR A 333 25.29 -26.36 0.43
C TYR A 333 24.16 -25.43 0.86
N ARG A 334 22.92 -25.79 0.54
CA ARG A 334 21.70 -25.05 0.89
C ARG A 334 21.11 -25.65 2.16
N LEU A 335 21.11 -24.92 3.27
CA LEU A 335 20.71 -25.43 4.59
C LEU A 335 19.18 -25.47 4.79
N TRP A 336 18.44 -25.75 3.73
CA TRP A 336 16.99 -25.91 3.71
C TRP A 336 16.57 -27.08 2.81
N PRO A 337 15.39 -27.69 2.98
CA PRO A 337 14.95 -28.81 2.15
C PRO A 337 14.78 -28.41 0.68
N GLN A 338 15.16 -29.28 -0.26
CA GLN A 338 14.97 -29.04 -1.69
C GLN A 338 13.49 -28.83 -2.07
N SER A 339 12.54 -29.33 -1.27
CA SER A 339 11.10 -29.15 -1.46
C SER A 339 10.60 -27.75 -1.10
N GLN A 340 11.37 -26.93 -0.39
CA GLN A 340 10.98 -25.57 -0.02
C GLN A 340 10.96 -24.68 -1.27
N ARG A 341 9.76 -24.19 -1.61
CA ARG A 341 9.57 -23.25 -2.72
C ARG A 341 9.94 -21.84 -2.28
N LEU A 342 10.85 -21.21 -3.01
CA LEU A 342 11.22 -19.80 -2.84
C LEU A 342 10.48 -18.93 -3.86
N GLU A 343 10.26 -17.67 -3.54
CA GLU A 343 9.79 -16.70 -4.54
C GLU A 343 10.85 -16.55 -5.65
N ALA A 344 10.43 -16.46 -6.92
CA ALA A 344 11.36 -16.45 -8.03
C ALA A 344 12.33 -15.26 -8.01
N GLN A 345 11.81 -14.06 -7.72
CA GLN A 345 12.55 -12.80 -7.72
C GLN A 345 12.14 -11.92 -6.55
N ARG A 346 12.96 -10.90 -6.27
CA ARG A 346 12.68 -9.93 -5.22
C ARG A 346 11.55 -9.01 -5.68
N ARG A 347 10.59 -8.76 -4.80
CA ARG A 347 9.52 -7.76 -5.01
C ARG A 347 10.08 -6.35 -4.79
N ALA A 348 9.59 -5.38 -5.55
CA ALA A 348 10.00 -3.98 -5.40
C ALA A 348 9.68 -3.45 -3.98
N GLU A 349 10.58 -2.67 -3.41
CA GLU A 349 10.41 -2.12 -2.06
C GLU A 349 9.22 -1.15 -1.99
N ILE A 350 8.94 -0.42 -3.07
CA ILE A 350 7.81 0.53 -3.17
C ILE A 350 6.44 -0.08 -2.86
N GLY A 351 6.28 -1.41 -3.04
CA GLY A 351 5.05 -2.13 -2.70
C GLY A 351 5.03 -2.75 -1.31
N GLN A 352 6.08 -2.57 -0.50
CA GLN A 352 6.31 -3.30 0.75
C GLN A 352 6.65 -2.40 1.96
N VAL A 353 6.88 -1.11 1.74
CA VAL A 353 7.27 -0.14 2.78
C VAL A 353 6.27 1.00 2.91
N GLU A 354 6.40 1.76 4.00
CA GLU A 354 5.69 3.02 4.21
C GLU A 354 6.21 4.10 3.23
N LEU A 355 5.32 4.98 2.74
CA LEU A 355 5.62 5.90 1.64
C LEU A 355 5.68 7.39 2.01
N ALA A 356 5.63 7.78 3.29
CA ALA A 356 5.72 9.19 3.69
C ALA A 356 7.06 9.82 3.30
N GLY A 357 8.16 9.06 3.36
CA GLY A 357 9.45 9.52 2.84
C GLY A 357 9.39 9.82 1.34
N LEU A 358 8.83 8.88 0.56
CA LEU A 358 8.62 9.04 -0.89
C LEU A 358 7.71 10.22 -1.19
N ALA A 359 6.56 10.33 -0.52
CA ALA A 359 5.59 11.40 -0.73
C ALA A 359 6.19 12.79 -0.47
N LEU A 360 7.08 12.91 0.53
CA LEU A 360 7.77 14.16 0.82
C LEU A 360 8.81 14.51 -0.27
N GLU A 361 9.56 13.52 -0.76
CA GLU A 361 10.49 13.69 -1.89
C GLU A 361 9.72 14.11 -3.16
N LEU A 362 8.57 13.49 -3.45
CA LEU A 362 7.71 13.83 -4.58
C LEU A 362 7.17 15.26 -4.49
N ALA A 363 6.68 15.66 -3.32
CA ALA A 363 6.17 17.02 -3.10
C ALA A 363 7.28 18.09 -3.21
N ALA A 364 8.52 17.74 -2.86
CA ALA A 364 9.67 18.61 -3.05
C ALA A 364 10.06 18.74 -4.52
N TRP A 365 9.96 17.65 -5.27
CA TRP A 365 10.25 17.62 -6.70
C TRP A 365 9.22 18.42 -7.52
N GLY A 366 7.93 18.32 -7.14
CA GLY A 366 6.85 19.13 -7.73
C GLY A 366 6.26 18.57 -9.02
N ALA A 367 6.68 17.39 -9.50
CA ALA A 367 6.06 16.70 -10.63
C ALA A 367 5.10 15.58 -10.16
N THR A 368 3.95 15.47 -10.81
CA THR A 368 2.92 14.47 -10.48
C THR A 368 3.05 13.18 -11.28
N ASP A 369 3.62 13.26 -12.49
CA ASP A 369 3.55 12.18 -13.50
C ASP A 369 4.92 11.54 -13.76
N LEU A 370 5.59 11.13 -12.70
CA LEU A 370 6.90 10.48 -12.79
C LEU A 370 6.78 9.05 -13.33
N ARG A 371 7.71 8.68 -14.24
CA ARG A 371 7.83 7.33 -14.79
C ARG A 371 8.53 6.38 -13.80
N PHE A 372 7.74 5.75 -12.92
CA PHE A 372 8.22 4.64 -12.08
C PHE A 372 8.12 3.28 -12.79
N VAL A 373 9.09 2.39 -12.54
CA VAL A 373 9.08 0.99 -13.04
C VAL A 373 7.87 0.22 -12.50
N ASP A 374 7.56 0.42 -11.22
CA ASP A 374 6.33 0.01 -10.56
C ASP A 374 5.73 1.24 -9.87
N PRO A 375 4.49 1.65 -10.17
CA PRO A 375 3.91 2.85 -9.58
C PRO A 375 3.66 2.67 -8.07
N PRO A 376 3.74 3.74 -7.27
CA PRO A 376 3.40 3.69 -5.85
C PRO A 376 1.94 3.26 -5.67
N PRO A 377 1.63 2.32 -4.74
CA PRO A 377 0.25 1.94 -4.47
C PRO A 377 -0.59 3.16 -4.04
N PRO A 378 -1.73 3.43 -4.70
CA PRO A 378 -2.47 4.69 -4.53
C PRO A 378 -2.98 4.89 -3.10
N GLY A 379 -3.47 3.82 -2.46
CA GLY A 379 -3.94 3.88 -1.06
C GLY A 379 -2.81 4.16 -0.06
N ALA A 380 -1.63 3.55 -0.26
CA ALA A 380 -0.47 3.79 0.60
C ALA A 380 0.09 5.21 0.41
N LEU A 381 0.13 5.71 -0.82
CA LEU A 381 0.56 7.08 -1.13
C LEU A 381 -0.41 8.13 -0.57
N ALA A 382 -1.72 7.87 -0.64
CA ALA A 382 -2.74 8.75 -0.05
C ALA A 382 -2.60 8.82 1.48
N ALA A 383 -2.43 7.69 2.16
CA ALA A 383 -2.20 7.64 3.60
C ALA A 383 -0.90 8.37 4.01
N ALA A 384 0.16 8.21 3.22
CA ALA A 384 1.42 8.93 3.40
C ALA A 384 1.25 10.46 3.29
N ARG A 385 0.50 10.93 2.28
CA ARG A 385 0.18 12.37 2.11
C ARG A 385 -0.67 12.91 3.27
N GLU A 386 -1.69 12.16 3.71
CA GLU A 386 -2.49 12.55 4.87
C GLU A 386 -1.63 12.68 6.13
N LEU A 387 -0.73 11.73 6.37
CA LEU A 387 0.23 11.81 7.48
C LEU A 387 1.10 13.07 7.37
N LEU A 388 1.67 13.35 6.20
CA LEU A 388 2.51 14.53 6.01
C LEU A 388 1.76 15.84 6.22
N GLN A 389 0.49 15.93 5.80
CA GLN A 389 -0.37 17.07 6.11
C GLN A 389 -0.59 17.21 7.62
N ARG A 390 -0.86 16.11 8.32
CA ARG A 390 -0.97 16.10 9.79
C ARG A 390 0.33 16.46 10.50
N LEU A 391 1.49 16.20 9.91
CA LEU A 391 2.79 16.63 10.41
C LEU A 391 3.11 18.10 10.06
N GLY A 392 2.27 18.77 9.29
CA GLY A 392 2.52 20.13 8.78
C GLY A 392 3.60 20.18 7.72
N ALA A 393 4.00 19.04 7.14
CA ALA A 393 5.01 18.94 6.10
C ALA A 393 4.46 19.30 4.71
N LEU A 394 3.14 19.10 4.50
CA LEU A 394 2.42 19.46 3.27
C LEU A 394 1.22 20.36 3.57
N ASP A 395 0.90 21.23 2.61
CA ASP A 395 -0.37 21.95 2.51
C ASP A 395 -1.01 21.56 1.17
N GLY A 396 -2.08 20.76 1.22
CA GLY A 396 -2.55 20.02 0.05
C GLY A 396 -1.45 19.09 -0.48
N GLU A 397 -1.01 19.32 -1.72
CA GLU A 397 0.12 18.60 -2.35
C GLU A 397 1.44 19.37 -2.25
N ALA A 398 1.43 20.63 -1.84
CA ALA A 398 2.61 21.48 -1.81
C ALA A 398 3.45 21.26 -0.55
N ILE A 399 4.78 21.22 -0.70
CA ILE A 399 5.70 21.13 0.42
C ILE A 399 5.79 22.44 1.21
N THR A 400 5.70 22.36 2.54
CA THR A 400 5.82 23.53 3.43
C THR A 400 7.28 23.85 3.77
N PRO A 401 7.59 25.02 4.36
CA PRO A 401 8.94 25.30 4.90
C PRO A 401 9.37 24.28 5.96
N LEU A 402 8.44 23.78 6.78
CA LEU A 402 8.71 22.69 7.72
C LEU A 402 9.03 21.40 6.96
N GLY A 403 8.24 21.04 5.95
CA GLY A 403 8.47 19.88 5.09
C GLY A 403 9.85 19.89 4.44
N ARG A 404 10.32 21.04 3.95
CA ARG A 404 11.70 21.19 3.41
C ARG A 404 12.77 20.94 4.45
N ARG A 405 12.62 21.47 5.68
CA ARG A 405 13.55 21.19 6.79
C ARG A 405 13.54 19.71 7.19
N MET A 406 12.36 19.09 7.20
CA MET A 406 12.22 17.65 7.46
C MET A 406 12.94 16.82 6.41
N LEU A 407 12.75 17.18 5.13
CA LEU A 407 13.41 16.54 4.01
C LEU A 407 14.93 16.63 4.13
N GLN A 408 15.47 17.83 4.38
CA GLN A 408 16.91 18.07 4.59
C GLN A 408 17.49 17.19 5.69
N LEU A 409 16.74 16.97 6.78
CA LEU A 409 17.19 16.10 7.87
C LEU A 409 17.45 14.67 7.38
N GLY A 410 16.72 14.15 6.39
CA GLY A 410 17.00 12.86 5.74
C GLY A 410 16.69 11.65 6.63
N THR A 411 15.53 11.69 7.26
CA THR A 411 14.98 10.62 8.10
C THR A 411 13.48 10.48 7.87
N HIS A 412 12.86 9.50 8.51
CA HIS A 412 11.42 9.32 8.44
C HIS A 412 10.69 10.61 8.86
N PRO A 413 9.66 11.08 8.13
CA PRO A 413 8.98 12.34 8.42
C PRO A 413 8.50 12.48 9.87
N ARG A 414 7.95 11.42 10.48
CA ARG A 414 7.57 11.43 11.91
C ARG A 414 8.72 11.82 12.84
N LEU A 415 9.90 11.23 12.65
CA LEU A 415 11.08 11.53 13.46
C LEU A 415 11.59 12.94 13.17
N ALA A 416 11.54 13.36 11.91
CA ALA A 416 11.96 14.71 11.53
C ALA A 416 11.08 15.78 12.19
N ALA A 417 9.76 15.61 12.19
CA ALA A 417 8.83 16.51 12.86
C ALA A 417 9.14 16.62 14.36
N MET A 418 9.29 15.49 15.07
CA MET A 418 9.63 15.48 16.50
C MET A 418 11.00 16.08 16.81
N LEU A 419 12.02 15.82 15.98
CA LEU A 419 13.37 16.37 16.19
C LEU A 419 13.46 17.88 15.91
N LEU A 420 12.56 18.42 15.08
CA LEU A 420 12.52 19.83 14.68
C LEU A 420 11.52 20.67 15.48
N ALA A 421 10.62 20.04 16.23
CA ALA A 421 9.57 20.74 16.97
C ALA A 421 10.04 21.53 18.20
N PRO A 422 10.89 20.98 19.11
CA PRO A 422 11.32 21.72 20.29
C PRO A 422 12.44 22.72 19.97
N ASP A 423 12.34 23.92 20.53
CA ASP A 423 13.42 24.93 20.50
C ASP A 423 14.42 24.74 21.64
N ASP A 424 13.95 24.24 22.79
CA ASP A 424 14.78 24.04 23.98
C ASP A 424 15.86 22.95 23.76
N PRO A 425 17.15 23.23 24.03
CA PRO A 425 18.22 22.26 23.82
C PRO A 425 18.06 20.94 24.59
N VAL A 426 17.44 20.96 25.78
CA VAL A 426 17.22 19.77 26.61
C VAL A 426 16.10 18.92 26.02
N GLU A 427 14.99 19.53 25.62
CA GLU A 427 13.90 18.86 24.88
C GLU A 427 14.41 18.26 23.57
N ARG A 428 15.26 18.98 22.82
CA ARG A 428 15.90 18.45 21.59
C ARG A 428 16.80 17.24 21.87
N ALA A 429 17.54 17.25 22.98
CA ALA A 429 18.34 16.11 23.40
C ALA A 429 17.43 14.92 23.77
N LEU A 430 16.30 15.16 24.46
CA LEU A 430 15.32 14.14 24.80
C LEU A 430 14.62 13.56 23.55
N ALA A 431 14.33 14.39 22.54
CA ALA A 431 13.81 13.95 21.26
C ALA A 431 14.78 13.00 20.53
N CYS A 432 16.10 13.21 20.69
CA CYS A 432 17.11 12.27 20.15
C CYS A 432 17.09 10.91 20.86
N ASP A 433 16.81 10.87 22.17
CA ASP A 433 16.60 9.62 22.89
C ASP A 433 15.33 8.91 22.41
N LEU A 434 14.24 9.64 22.24
CA LEU A 434 12.98 9.09 21.72
C LEU A 434 13.13 8.56 20.30
N ALA A 435 13.81 9.29 19.42
CA ALA A 435 14.08 8.83 18.06
C ALA A 435 14.85 7.50 18.07
N ALA A 436 15.91 7.41 18.89
CA ALA A 436 16.69 6.19 19.05
C ALA A 436 15.86 5.03 19.64
N LEU A 437 14.97 5.30 20.59
CA LEU A 437 14.11 4.30 21.21
C LEU A 437 13.04 3.76 20.26
N VAL A 438 12.42 4.63 19.46
CA VAL A 438 11.38 4.27 18.48
C VAL A 438 11.96 3.43 17.34
N GLU A 439 13.17 3.76 16.87
CA GLU A 439 13.87 2.99 15.83
C GLU A 439 14.40 1.64 16.32
N ALA A 440 14.73 1.54 17.61
CA ALA A 440 15.39 0.35 18.16
C ALA A 440 14.43 -0.82 18.42
N ARG A 441 15.01 -2.01 18.50
CA ARG A 441 14.33 -3.16 19.14
C ARG A 441 14.16 -2.85 20.62
N ASP A 442 13.08 -3.38 21.19
CA ASP A 442 12.76 -3.18 22.60
C ASP A 442 13.94 -3.59 23.51
N PRO A 443 14.50 -2.67 24.32
CA PRO A 443 15.57 -3.01 25.25
C PRO A 443 15.08 -3.84 26.44
N LEU A 444 13.77 -3.87 26.71
CA LEU A 444 13.16 -4.59 27.83
C LEU A 444 12.72 -6.01 27.40
N ARG A 445 12.89 -6.98 28.30
CA ARG A 445 12.57 -8.40 28.09
C ARG A 445 11.31 -8.87 28.81
N GLY A 446 10.75 -8.03 29.69
CA GLY A 446 9.62 -8.36 30.56
C GLY A 446 10.03 -9.17 31.80
N ALA A 447 9.27 -9.03 32.87
CA ALA A 447 9.48 -9.73 34.13
C ALA A 447 8.96 -11.17 34.05
N ARG A 448 9.80 -12.18 34.31
CA ARG A 448 9.37 -13.59 34.52
C ARG A 448 8.38 -14.14 33.48
N GLY A 449 8.55 -13.80 32.20
CA GLY A 449 7.70 -14.29 31.11
C GLY A 449 6.45 -13.46 30.81
N ALA A 450 6.19 -12.39 31.58
CA ALA A 450 5.20 -11.37 31.24
C ALA A 450 5.71 -10.49 30.07
N PRO A 451 4.80 -9.90 29.26
CA PRO A 451 5.20 -8.92 28.26
C PRO A 451 5.87 -7.69 28.91
N PRO A 452 6.76 -6.99 28.19
CA PRO A 452 7.30 -5.72 28.66
C PRO A 452 6.18 -4.69 28.88
N SER A 453 6.36 -3.80 29.86
CA SER A 453 5.48 -2.66 30.10
C SER A 453 5.16 -1.87 28.82
N ASP A 454 3.96 -1.34 28.72
CA ASP A 454 3.50 -0.49 27.61
C ASP A 454 3.89 0.99 27.79
N ALA A 455 4.39 1.39 28.95
CA ALA A 455 4.91 2.74 29.16
C ALA A 455 6.26 2.92 28.46
N LEU A 456 6.36 3.92 27.59
CA LEU A 456 7.64 4.29 26.96
C LEU A 456 8.63 4.86 28.00
N ALA A 457 8.12 5.46 29.08
CA ALA A 457 8.91 5.99 30.18
C ALA A 457 9.88 4.94 30.76
N ASP A 458 9.46 3.68 30.90
CA ASP A 458 10.29 2.61 31.47
C ASP A 458 11.53 2.32 30.62
N ARG A 459 11.38 2.40 29.28
CA ARG A 459 12.49 2.21 28.34
C ARG A 459 13.47 3.38 28.39
N TRP A 460 12.95 4.59 28.48
CA TRP A 460 13.77 5.78 28.64
C TRP A 460 14.49 5.80 29.99
N GLN A 461 13.82 5.42 31.08
CA GLN A 461 14.43 5.28 32.40
C GLN A 461 15.54 4.23 32.42
N ALA A 462 15.36 3.09 31.73
CA ALA A 462 16.40 2.08 31.58
C ALA A 462 17.63 2.64 30.83
N LEU A 463 17.43 3.47 29.80
CA LEU A 463 18.50 4.17 29.09
C LEU A 463 19.21 5.20 29.98
N ALA A 464 18.46 6.00 30.73
CA ALA A 464 19.01 6.97 31.67
C ALA A 464 19.82 6.29 32.79
N ALA A 465 19.31 5.18 33.34
CA ALA A 465 20.02 4.37 34.33
C ALA A 465 21.31 3.76 33.76
N PHE A 466 21.29 3.29 32.52
CA PHE A 466 22.47 2.76 31.83
C PHE A 466 23.59 3.78 31.72
N ARG A 467 23.26 5.04 31.40
CA ARG A 467 24.22 6.15 31.38
C ARG A 467 24.82 6.46 32.75
N GLN A 468 24.10 6.14 33.83
CA GLN A 468 24.57 6.25 35.22
C GLN A 468 25.30 4.98 35.71
N GLY A 469 25.56 4.01 34.82
CA GLY A 469 26.27 2.78 35.16
C GLY A 469 25.40 1.66 35.73
N ARG A 470 24.06 1.83 35.78
CA ARG A 470 23.12 0.80 36.26
C ARG A 470 22.38 0.15 35.09
N VAL A 471 22.25 -1.17 35.09
CA VAL A 471 21.44 -1.88 34.10
C VAL A 471 20.30 -2.57 34.82
N PRO A 472 19.02 -2.21 34.56
CA PRO A 472 17.89 -2.93 35.12
C PRO A 472 17.94 -4.42 34.75
N ALA A 473 17.52 -5.29 35.66
CA ALA A 473 17.59 -6.75 35.47
C ALA A 473 16.83 -7.23 34.22
N GLU A 474 15.75 -6.52 33.89
CA GLU A 474 14.87 -6.84 32.76
C GLU A 474 15.33 -6.21 31.44
N ALA A 475 16.44 -5.46 31.45
CA ALA A 475 16.94 -4.75 30.28
C ALA A 475 18.21 -5.39 29.69
N SER A 476 18.33 -5.34 28.37
CA SER A 476 19.53 -5.80 27.68
C SER A 476 20.59 -4.69 27.62
N ARG A 477 21.72 -4.89 28.31
CA ARG A 477 22.88 -3.97 28.26
C ARG A 477 23.33 -3.64 26.83
N GLY A 478 23.38 -4.66 25.96
CA GLY A 478 23.77 -4.47 24.56
C GLY A 478 22.78 -3.64 23.76
N ALA A 479 21.47 -3.83 24.00
CA ALA A 479 20.43 -3.02 23.35
C ALA A 479 20.51 -1.55 23.81
N LEU A 480 20.66 -1.33 25.13
CA LEU A 480 20.81 0.02 25.69
C LEU A 480 22.06 0.74 25.18
N ALA A 481 23.19 0.04 25.05
CA ALA A 481 24.41 0.60 24.47
C ALA A 481 24.20 1.04 23.00
N ALA A 482 23.51 0.23 22.20
CA ALA A 482 23.18 0.56 20.81
C ALA A 482 22.24 1.78 20.73
N ILE A 483 21.22 1.85 21.59
CA ILE A 483 20.29 2.99 21.68
C ILE A 483 21.04 4.26 22.09
N ASP A 484 21.92 4.20 23.09
CA ASP A 484 22.72 5.36 23.50
C ASP A 484 23.63 5.87 22.38
N GLN A 485 24.27 4.95 21.64
CA GLN A 485 25.08 5.29 20.48
C GLN A 485 24.24 5.95 19.38
N ALA A 486 23.04 5.46 19.10
CA ALA A 486 22.12 6.05 18.13
C ALA A 486 21.65 7.45 18.57
N SER A 487 21.30 7.64 19.84
CA SER A 487 20.96 8.96 20.40
C SER A 487 22.10 9.97 20.24
N ARG A 488 23.36 9.56 20.51
CA ARG A 488 24.54 10.41 20.27
C ARG A 488 24.75 10.75 18.79
N GLN A 489 24.37 9.86 17.87
CA GLN A 489 24.43 10.14 16.44
C GLN A 489 23.36 11.18 16.05
N TRP A 490 22.14 11.04 16.58
CA TRP A 490 21.06 12.03 16.38
C TRP A 490 21.46 13.41 16.87
N ARG A 491 21.98 13.53 18.10
CA ARG A 491 22.45 14.80 18.66
C ARG A 491 23.52 15.47 17.79
N ARG A 492 24.50 14.70 17.30
CA ARG A 492 25.50 15.21 16.36
C ARG A 492 24.87 15.67 15.03
N ARG A 493 23.90 14.94 14.51
CA ARG A 493 23.21 15.27 13.24
C ARG A 493 22.42 16.57 13.33
N ILE A 494 21.72 16.80 14.44
CA ILE A 494 20.93 18.02 14.67
C ILE A 494 21.72 19.13 15.39
N ARG A 495 23.03 18.92 15.62
CA ARG A 495 23.95 19.87 16.26
C ARG A 495 23.46 20.34 17.65
N VAL A 496 23.21 19.36 18.52
CA VAL A 496 22.81 19.59 19.92
C VAL A 496 23.89 19.06 20.84
N ASP A 497 24.51 19.96 21.59
CA ASP A 497 25.54 19.62 22.59
C ASP A 497 24.93 19.28 23.96
N ALA A 498 23.67 19.65 24.18
CA ALA A 498 22.94 19.34 25.40
C ALA A 498 22.85 17.81 25.61
N VAL A 499 22.80 17.44 26.89
CA VAL A 499 22.66 16.05 27.32
C VAL A 499 21.24 15.85 27.85
N PRO A 500 20.57 14.73 27.53
CA PRO A 500 19.28 14.42 28.12
C PRO A 500 19.37 14.39 29.65
N PRO A 501 18.35 14.91 30.35
CA PRO A 501 18.36 14.97 31.81
C PRO A 501 18.29 13.56 32.41
N ALA A 502 18.73 13.42 33.66
CA ALA A 502 18.73 12.14 34.37
C ALA A 502 17.31 11.65 34.75
N GLN A 503 16.37 12.59 34.85
CA GLN A 503 14.96 12.35 35.18
C GLN A 503 14.11 13.37 34.42
N VAL A 504 12.91 12.94 33.98
CA VAL A 504 11.89 13.80 33.39
C VAL A 504 10.52 13.38 33.92
N PRO A 505 9.55 14.29 33.99
CA PRO A 505 8.14 13.92 34.14
C PRO A 505 7.74 12.96 33.01
N SER A 506 6.89 11.97 33.30
CA SER A 506 6.45 10.99 32.29
C SER A 506 5.82 11.64 31.06
N HIS A 507 5.11 12.76 31.25
CA HIS A 507 4.44 13.48 30.17
C HIS A 507 5.41 14.14 29.18
N ALA A 508 6.65 14.47 29.60
CA ALA A 508 7.62 15.15 28.76
C ALA A 508 8.02 14.30 27.53
N LEU A 509 7.87 12.97 27.62
CA LEU A 509 8.06 12.09 26.48
C LEU A 509 6.89 12.18 25.49
N GLY A 510 5.64 12.21 25.98
CA GLY A 510 4.46 12.39 25.13
C GLY A 510 4.38 13.77 24.50
N ASP A 511 4.83 14.81 25.21
CA ASP A 511 4.92 16.18 24.72
C ASP A 511 5.82 16.34 23.50
N LEU A 512 6.81 15.45 23.33
CA LEU A 512 7.63 15.36 22.13
C LEU A 512 7.02 14.43 21.09
N LEU A 513 6.48 13.29 21.52
CA LEU A 513 5.88 12.30 20.63
C LEU A 513 4.65 12.83 19.89
N LEU A 514 3.87 13.76 20.46
CA LEU A 514 2.69 14.33 19.80
C LEU A 514 3.04 14.96 18.43
N HIS A 515 4.28 15.40 18.23
CA HIS A 515 4.75 15.91 16.94
C HIS A 515 5.12 14.81 15.93
N ALA A 516 5.52 13.63 16.41
CA ALA A 516 5.78 12.46 15.55
C ALA A 516 4.52 11.66 15.23
N PHE A 517 3.56 11.63 16.17
CA PHE A 517 2.36 10.80 16.08
C PHE A 517 1.07 11.58 16.33
N PRO A 518 0.82 12.67 15.58
CA PRO A 518 -0.38 13.48 15.76
C PRO A 518 -1.68 12.68 15.50
N ASP A 519 -1.63 11.71 14.60
CA ASP A 519 -2.72 10.77 14.30
C ASP A 519 -3.01 9.76 15.43
N ARG A 520 -2.07 9.59 16.37
CA ARG A 520 -2.13 8.63 17.48
C ARG A 520 -2.18 9.28 18.85
N ILE A 521 -2.50 10.57 18.91
CA ILE A 521 -2.93 11.25 20.13
C ILE A 521 -4.25 10.61 20.55
N ALA A 522 -4.36 10.26 21.82
CA ALA A 522 -5.48 9.50 22.36
C ALA A 522 -6.00 10.15 23.63
N ARG A 523 -7.32 10.16 23.82
CA ARG A 523 -7.97 10.61 25.04
C ARG A 523 -8.77 9.48 25.67
N GLN A 524 -8.67 9.35 26.98
CA GLN A 524 -9.40 8.34 27.74
C GLN A 524 -10.92 8.50 27.57
N HIS A 525 -11.62 7.37 27.46
CA HIS A 525 -13.07 7.33 27.43
C HIS A 525 -13.65 7.70 28.82
N PRO A 526 -14.67 8.57 28.92
CA PRO A 526 -15.17 9.06 30.20
C PRO A 526 -15.63 8.00 31.21
N THR A 527 -16.12 6.85 30.71
CA THR A 527 -16.66 5.77 31.55
C THR A 527 -15.89 4.45 31.44
N GLU A 528 -14.90 4.35 30.55
CA GLU A 528 -14.13 3.12 30.29
C GLU A 528 -12.63 3.44 30.37
N PRO A 529 -11.98 3.38 31.55
CA PRO A 529 -10.62 3.88 31.75
C PRO A 529 -9.52 3.20 30.93
N LEU A 530 -9.77 1.98 30.45
CA LEU A 530 -8.87 1.24 29.58
C LEU A 530 -9.00 1.66 28.10
N ARG A 531 -10.09 2.34 27.75
CA ARG A 531 -10.47 2.65 26.38
C ARG A 531 -10.14 4.11 26.06
N TYR A 532 -9.67 4.34 24.85
CA TYR A 532 -9.22 5.64 24.35
C TYR A 532 -9.78 5.90 22.96
N ALA A 533 -10.13 7.15 22.70
CA ALA A 533 -10.44 7.66 21.36
C ALA A 533 -9.18 8.28 20.75
N LEU A 534 -8.82 7.88 19.53
CA LEU A 534 -7.66 8.39 18.79
C LEU A 534 -8.04 9.59 17.91
N ALA A 535 -7.07 10.47 17.65
CA ALA A 535 -7.22 11.64 16.78
C ALA A 535 -7.66 11.30 15.35
N ASN A 536 -7.31 10.10 14.86
CA ASN A 536 -7.76 9.58 13.57
C ASN A 536 -9.23 9.06 13.56
N GLY A 537 -9.90 9.07 14.72
CA GLY A 537 -11.31 8.67 14.89
C GLY A 537 -11.52 7.21 15.25
N ARG A 538 -10.45 6.41 15.37
CA ARG A 538 -10.53 5.01 15.82
C ARG A 538 -10.54 4.94 17.34
N SER A 539 -10.95 3.79 17.88
CA SER A 539 -10.80 3.48 19.30
C SER A 539 -9.61 2.55 19.50
N ALA A 540 -8.89 2.76 20.59
CA ALA A 540 -7.83 1.91 21.06
C ALA A 540 -8.01 1.63 22.55
N ARG A 541 -7.44 0.54 23.03
CA ARG A 541 -7.49 0.21 24.46
C ARG A 541 -6.13 -0.26 24.96
N LEU A 542 -5.91 -0.13 26.26
CA LEU A 542 -4.70 -0.53 26.99
C LEU A 542 -4.72 -2.03 27.35
N PHE A 543 -3.59 -2.56 27.80
CA PHE A 543 -3.57 -3.84 28.52
C PHE A 543 -4.27 -3.70 29.88
N ASP A 544 -4.80 -4.81 30.41
CA ASP A 544 -5.52 -4.79 31.68
C ASP A 544 -4.58 -4.46 32.87
N ASP A 545 -3.28 -4.74 32.73
CA ASP A 545 -2.20 -4.44 33.69
C ASP A 545 -1.31 -3.26 33.26
N SER A 546 -1.84 -2.38 32.40
CA SER A 546 -1.11 -1.24 31.84
C SER A 546 -0.57 -0.27 32.90
N ALA A 547 0.68 0.17 32.71
CA ALA A 547 1.30 1.21 33.53
C ALA A 547 0.75 2.61 33.22
N LEU A 548 -0.08 2.75 32.18
CA LEU A 548 -0.69 3.98 31.71
C LEU A 548 -2.16 4.10 32.14
N TYR A 549 -2.62 3.22 33.02
CA TYR A 549 -3.99 3.23 33.51
C TYR A 549 -4.33 4.56 34.20
N GLY A 550 -5.42 5.20 33.76
CA GLY A 550 -5.91 6.46 34.37
C GLY A 550 -5.36 7.74 33.74
N GLU A 551 -4.39 7.67 32.83
CA GLU A 551 -3.86 8.85 32.15
C GLU A 551 -4.91 9.45 31.21
N PRO A 552 -5.25 10.76 31.33
CA PRO A 552 -6.34 11.35 30.54
C PRO A 552 -6.00 11.45 29.05
N TRP A 553 -4.71 11.66 28.74
CA TRP A 553 -4.20 11.80 27.39
C TRP A 553 -2.93 10.99 27.19
N LEU A 554 -2.83 10.33 26.05
CA LEU A 554 -1.69 9.51 25.66
C LEU A 554 -1.27 9.83 24.22
N VAL A 555 0.00 9.58 23.90
CA VAL A 555 0.47 9.43 22.51
C VAL A 555 0.98 8.03 22.31
N ALA A 556 0.37 7.28 21.39
CA ALA A 556 0.82 5.93 21.08
C ALA A 556 1.92 5.93 20.01
N SER A 557 3.10 5.44 20.36
CA SER A 557 4.20 5.21 19.41
C SER A 557 4.08 3.87 18.68
N GLU A 558 3.42 2.88 19.30
CA GLU A 558 3.10 1.58 18.72
C GLU A 558 1.64 1.19 19.02
N LEU A 559 0.88 0.87 17.99
CA LEU A 559 -0.52 0.42 18.05
C LEU A 559 -0.65 -0.89 17.29
N ARG A 560 -1.37 -1.90 17.78
CA ARG A 560 -1.78 -3.03 16.96
C ARG A 560 -3.17 -2.80 16.42
N ASP A 561 -3.29 -2.79 15.10
CA ASP A 561 -4.59 -2.74 14.46
C ASP A 561 -5.37 -4.03 14.68
N ASP A 562 -6.62 -3.88 15.08
CA ASP A 562 -7.61 -4.95 15.24
C ASP A 562 -8.92 -4.45 14.62
N PRO A 563 -9.67 -5.32 13.91
CA PRO A 563 -10.96 -4.95 13.31
C PRO A 563 -11.98 -4.39 14.29
N ARG A 564 -11.92 -4.76 15.58
CA ARG A 564 -12.84 -4.25 16.61
C ARG A 564 -12.31 -3.00 17.30
N GLU A 565 -11.11 -3.10 17.88
CA GLU A 565 -10.52 -2.03 18.69
C GLU A 565 -9.01 -2.18 18.75
N ALA A 566 -8.27 -1.15 18.36
CA ALA A 566 -6.81 -1.22 18.34
C ALA A 566 -6.24 -1.46 19.75
N ARG A 567 -5.05 -2.08 19.84
CA ARG A 567 -4.33 -2.25 21.10
C ARG A 567 -3.17 -1.27 21.17
N ILE A 568 -3.10 -0.47 22.23
CA ILE A 568 -1.92 0.33 22.53
C ILE A 568 -0.81 -0.61 23.00
N LEU A 569 0.27 -0.69 22.22
CA LEU A 569 1.43 -1.51 22.56
C LEU A 569 2.47 -0.69 23.32
N ARG A 570 2.66 0.58 22.91
CA ARG A 570 3.55 1.52 23.59
C ARG A 570 3.02 2.95 23.49
N ALA A 571 2.97 3.63 24.63
CA ALA A 571 2.57 5.02 24.69
C ALA A 571 3.28 5.78 25.81
N ALA A 572 3.14 7.10 25.79
CA ALA A 572 3.51 7.99 26.87
C ALA A 572 2.33 8.93 27.18
N PRO A 573 2.13 9.35 28.43
CA PRO A 573 1.20 10.41 28.75
C PRO A 573 1.68 11.74 28.16
N LEU A 574 0.78 12.70 27.99
CA LEU A 574 1.10 14.06 27.52
C LEU A 574 0.38 15.11 28.38
N ASP A 575 0.89 16.33 28.39
CA ASP A 575 0.23 17.47 29.03
C ASP A 575 -0.80 18.13 28.09
N GLU A 576 -2.06 18.23 28.51
CA GLU A 576 -3.11 18.88 27.72
C GLU A 576 -2.78 20.37 27.45
N ALA A 577 -2.08 21.04 28.37
CA ALA A 577 -1.66 22.42 28.16
C ALA A 577 -0.66 22.54 26.99
N ARG A 578 0.27 21.59 26.87
CA ARG A 578 1.18 21.47 25.72
C ARG A 578 0.38 21.24 24.43
N LEU A 579 -0.52 20.26 24.44
CA LEU A 579 -1.36 19.91 23.30
C LEU A 579 -2.16 21.13 22.79
N ARG A 580 -2.79 21.89 23.69
CA ARG A 580 -3.56 23.10 23.35
C ARG A 580 -2.72 24.23 22.79
N ARG A 581 -1.47 24.36 23.25
CA ARG A 581 -0.57 25.41 22.77
C ARG A 581 -0.02 25.07 21.38
N ASP A 582 0.45 23.84 21.20
CA ASP A 582 1.18 23.43 20.00
C ASP A 582 0.24 23.06 18.83
N PHE A 583 -1.02 22.70 19.12
CA PHE A 583 -2.04 22.34 18.13
C PHE A 583 -3.37 23.09 18.35
N ALA A 584 -3.29 24.38 18.67
CA ALA A 584 -4.45 25.21 18.99
C ALA A 584 -5.53 25.21 17.90
N ASP A 585 -5.12 25.19 16.64
CA ASP A 585 -5.96 25.17 15.44
C ASP A 585 -6.79 23.89 15.29
N ARG A 586 -6.40 22.80 15.97
CA ARG A 586 -7.10 21.51 15.96
C ARG A 586 -8.17 21.40 17.03
N PHE A 587 -8.22 22.34 17.97
CA PHE A 587 -9.31 22.46 18.93
C PHE A 587 -10.44 23.26 18.31
N VAL A 588 -11.48 22.55 17.87
CA VAL A 588 -12.58 23.14 17.13
C VAL A 588 -13.88 22.95 17.91
N THR A 589 -14.58 24.05 18.18
CA THR A 589 -15.95 24.03 18.68
C THR A 589 -16.91 24.28 17.53
N ARG A 590 -17.80 23.32 17.25
CA ARG A 590 -18.80 23.43 16.19
C ARG A 590 -20.16 22.94 16.68
N ASP A 591 -21.19 23.58 16.14
CA ASP A 591 -22.57 23.11 16.29
C ASP A 591 -22.80 21.98 15.29
N ARG A 592 -23.06 20.79 15.80
CA ARG A 592 -23.35 19.59 15.01
C ARG A 592 -24.83 19.27 15.15
N VAL A 593 -25.51 19.17 14.02
CA VAL A 593 -26.87 18.67 13.93
C VAL A 593 -26.80 17.41 13.07
N ALA A 594 -27.08 16.26 13.68
CA ALA A 594 -26.94 14.97 13.02
C ALA A 594 -28.07 14.03 13.46
N TRP A 595 -28.35 13.02 12.64
CA TRP A 595 -29.20 11.92 13.05
C TRP A 595 -28.43 10.99 14.00
N ASP A 596 -29.05 10.66 15.13
CA ASP A 596 -28.56 9.68 16.09
C ASP A 596 -29.36 8.38 15.91
N LEU A 597 -28.67 7.30 15.53
CA LEU A 597 -29.28 5.99 15.27
C LEU A 597 -29.87 5.35 16.53
N GLU A 598 -29.20 5.51 17.68
CA GLU A 598 -29.63 4.91 18.94
C GLU A 598 -30.89 5.59 19.46
N LYS A 599 -30.91 6.93 19.38
CA LYS A 599 -32.06 7.75 19.79
C LYS A 599 -33.15 7.87 18.73
N ARG A 600 -32.88 7.41 17.50
CA ARG A 600 -33.75 7.53 16.32
C ARG A 600 -34.33 8.94 16.16
N GLY A 601 -33.45 9.95 16.23
CA GLY A 601 -33.86 11.34 16.20
C GLY A 601 -32.72 12.29 15.82
N ILE A 602 -33.09 13.52 15.45
CA ILE A 602 -32.10 14.60 15.27
C ILE A 602 -31.55 14.97 16.65
N VAL A 603 -30.23 14.91 16.77
CA VAL A 603 -29.49 15.42 17.92
C VAL A 603 -28.75 16.68 17.47
N ALA A 604 -28.99 17.76 18.19
CA ALA A 604 -28.24 19.00 18.03
C ALA A 604 -27.36 19.24 19.26
N VAL A 605 -26.06 19.28 19.05
CA VAL A 605 -25.07 19.44 20.11
C VAL A 605 -24.00 20.45 19.70
N ARG A 606 -23.51 21.20 20.68
CA ARG A 606 -22.28 21.97 20.57
C ARG A 606 -21.18 21.07 21.06
N GLU A 607 -20.29 20.71 20.16
CA GLU A 607 -19.18 19.82 20.47
C GLU A 607 -17.87 20.58 20.38
N THR A 608 -17.06 20.44 21.40
CA THR A 608 -15.65 20.80 21.36
C THR A 608 -14.86 19.55 21.08
N ARG A 609 -14.01 19.59 20.06
CA ARG A 609 -13.22 18.44 19.60
C ARG A 609 -11.76 18.81 19.46
N PHE A 610 -10.88 17.84 19.65
CA PHE A 610 -9.52 17.86 19.13
C PHE A 610 -9.45 16.85 17.98
N ASP A 611 -9.22 17.31 16.75
CA ASP A 611 -9.41 16.48 15.55
C ASP A 611 -10.77 15.74 15.61
N ARG A 612 -10.75 14.40 15.66
CA ARG A 612 -11.96 13.56 15.75
C ARG A 612 -12.33 13.17 17.19
N ILE A 613 -11.53 13.53 18.18
CA ILE A 613 -11.79 13.25 19.60
C ILE A 613 -12.80 14.26 20.13
N VAL A 614 -13.96 13.79 20.58
CA VAL A 614 -14.94 14.63 21.27
C VAL A 614 -14.50 14.85 22.71
N ILE A 615 -14.26 16.10 23.08
CA ILE A 615 -13.80 16.52 24.41
C ILE A 615 -14.98 16.84 25.32
N ASP A 616 -15.94 17.59 24.78
CA ASP A 616 -17.15 18.05 25.46
C ASP A 616 -18.29 18.09 24.44
N SER A 617 -19.47 17.66 24.85
CA SER A 617 -20.69 17.67 24.03
C SER A 617 -21.86 18.12 24.88
N ARG A 618 -22.52 19.21 24.47
CA ARG A 618 -23.67 19.78 25.19
C ARG A 618 -24.84 19.97 24.25
N PRO A 619 -26.09 19.71 24.67
CA PRO A 619 -27.27 19.97 23.85
C PRO A 619 -27.34 21.44 23.38
N LEU A 620 -27.70 21.66 22.11
CA LEU A 620 -27.98 23.00 21.61
C LEU A 620 -29.40 23.41 22.03
N ALA A 621 -29.53 24.54 22.74
CA ALA A 621 -30.83 25.05 23.16
C ALA A 621 -31.71 25.52 21.99
N ARG A 622 -31.09 26.02 20.91
CA ARG A 622 -31.76 26.53 19.70
C ARG A 622 -30.98 26.11 18.45
N PRO A 623 -31.19 24.89 17.94
CA PRO A 623 -30.56 24.45 16.70
C PRO A 623 -31.08 25.23 15.50
N ASP A 624 -30.19 25.47 14.54
CA ASP A 624 -30.53 26.07 13.24
C ASP A 624 -31.37 25.07 12.40
N PRO A 625 -32.66 25.36 12.13
CA PRO A 625 -33.51 24.47 11.35
C PRO A 625 -33.03 24.24 9.93
N ALA A 626 -32.19 25.14 9.37
CA ALA A 626 -31.62 24.95 8.04
C ALA A 626 -30.72 23.69 7.94
N ARG A 627 -30.16 23.24 9.07
CA ARG A 627 -29.30 22.05 9.14
C ARG A 627 -30.04 20.74 9.35
N TYR A 628 -31.36 20.79 9.56
CA TYR A 628 -32.15 19.57 9.79
C TYR A 628 -32.25 18.72 8.53
N ALA A 629 -32.32 19.34 7.35
CA ALA A 629 -32.33 18.63 6.08
C ALA A 629 -31.10 17.72 5.95
N ASP A 630 -29.91 18.22 6.30
CA ASP A 630 -28.64 17.48 6.23
C ASP A 630 -28.66 16.26 7.15
N ALA A 631 -29.10 16.46 8.40
CA ALA A 631 -29.23 15.38 9.36
C ALA A 631 -30.21 14.29 8.88
N LEU A 632 -31.32 14.68 8.24
CA LEU A 632 -32.32 13.76 7.70
C LEU A 632 -31.84 13.05 6.43
N VAL A 633 -31.05 13.70 5.57
CA VAL A 633 -30.37 13.05 4.44
C VAL A 633 -29.40 11.98 4.93
N ASP A 634 -28.58 12.30 5.93
CA ASP A 634 -27.68 11.32 6.55
C ASP A 634 -28.44 10.18 7.23
N ALA A 635 -29.63 10.45 7.79
CA ALA A 635 -30.51 9.40 8.32
C ALA A 635 -30.93 8.42 7.21
N VAL A 636 -31.32 8.91 6.05
CA VAL A 636 -31.73 8.09 4.90
C VAL A 636 -30.55 7.31 4.33
N ARG A 637 -29.34 7.90 4.27
CA ARG A 637 -28.12 7.16 3.90
C ARG A 637 -27.86 5.94 4.79
N GLN A 638 -28.13 6.07 6.09
CA GLN A 638 -27.87 5.02 7.07
C GLN A 638 -29.00 3.99 7.18
N LEU A 639 -30.25 4.43 7.05
CA LEU A 639 -31.44 3.58 7.21
C LEU A 639 -31.92 2.97 5.89
N GLY A 640 -31.43 3.45 4.75
CA GLY A 640 -31.86 3.06 3.42
C GLY A 640 -33.12 3.80 2.95
N LEU A 641 -33.48 3.64 1.68
CA LEU A 641 -34.61 4.36 1.07
C LEU A 641 -35.98 3.90 1.58
N SER A 642 -36.08 2.73 2.21
CA SER A 642 -37.35 2.15 2.68
C SER A 642 -38.04 2.96 3.78
N VAL A 643 -37.30 3.86 4.45
CA VAL A 643 -37.87 4.77 5.47
C VAL A 643 -38.64 5.94 4.88
N LEU A 644 -38.57 6.13 3.56
CA LEU A 644 -39.25 7.20 2.83
C LEU A 644 -40.67 6.76 2.43
N PRO A 645 -41.59 7.69 2.12
CA PRO A 645 -43.00 7.36 1.86
C PRO A 645 -43.22 6.77 0.46
N TRP A 646 -42.70 5.57 0.21
CA TRP A 646 -42.95 4.80 -1.01
C TRP A 646 -44.39 4.27 -1.02
N ARG A 647 -45.25 4.92 -1.82
CA ARG A 647 -46.61 4.46 -2.10
C ARG A 647 -46.64 3.64 -3.39
N GLU A 648 -47.61 2.72 -3.48
CA GLU A 648 -47.80 1.83 -4.63
C GLU A 648 -47.71 2.53 -6.00
N PRO A 649 -48.32 3.71 -6.24
CA PRO A 649 -48.24 4.36 -7.56
C PRO A 649 -46.84 4.87 -7.92
N LEU A 650 -46.03 5.22 -6.92
CA LEU A 650 -44.65 5.66 -7.14
C LEU A 650 -43.73 4.46 -7.31
N GLN A 651 -43.95 3.38 -6.55
CA GLN A 651 -43.23 2.12 -6.71
C GLN A 651 -43.45 1.54 -8.11
N GLN A 652 -44.70 1.45 -8.56
CA GLN A 652 -45.02 1.02 -9.93
C GLN A 652 -44.35 1.90 -10.99
N TRP A 653 -44.25 3.21 -10.76
CA TRP A 653 -43.53 4.10 -11.68
C TRP A 653 -42.01 3.82 -11.68
N ARG A 654 -41.41 3.63 -10.51
CA ARG A 654 -40.00 3.28 -10.35
C ARG A 654 -39.68 1.94 -11.04
N ASP A 655 -40.50 0.93 -10.82
CA ASP A 655 -40.33 -0.40 -11.40
C ASP A 655 -40.44 -0.36 -12.92
N ARG A 656 -41.36 0.44 -13.48
CA ARG A 656 -41.44 0.66 -14.94
C ARG A 656 -40.14 1.20 -15.50
N VAL A 657 -39.53 2.20 -14.85
CA VAL A 657 -38.26 2.79 -15.30
C VAL A 657 -37.13 1.78 -15.22
N ARG A 658 -36.99 1.06 -14.10
CA ARG A 658 -35.95 0.02 -13.91
C ARG A 658 -36.11 -1.10 -14.94
N CYS A 659 -37.33 -1.59 -15.13
CA CYS A 659 -37.64 -2.60 -16.14
C CYS A 659 -37.26 -2.14 -17.55
N LEU A 660 -37.58 -0.90 -17.93
CA LEU A 660 -37.22 -0.38 -19.24
C LEU A 660 -35.71 -0.28 -19.45
N ARG A 661 -34.94 0.18 -18.45
CA ARG A 661 -33.47 0.20 -18.53
C ARG A 661 -32.89 -1.20 -18.74
N ALA A 662 -33.47 -2.22 -18.11
CA ALA A 662 -33.05 -3.61 -18.26
C ALA A 662 -33.45 -4.23 -19.62
N TRP A 663 -34.68 -3.97 -20.09
CA TRP A 663 -35.19 -4.54 -21.34
C TRP A 663 -34.65 -3.84 -22.59
N LEU A 664 -34.27 -2.57 -22.48
CA LEU A 664 -33.78 -1.72 -23.57
C LEU A 664 -32.47 -1.01 -23.16
N PRO A 665 -31.32 -1.71 -23.07
CA PRO A 665 -30.05 -1.12 -22.66
C PRO A 665 -29.61 0.07 -23.53
N ASP A 666 -29.93 0.04 -24.83
CA ASP A 666 -29.62 1.13 -25.77
C ASP A 666 -30.33 2.45 -25.42
N LEU A 667 -31.40 2.40 -24.62
CA LEU A 667 -32.14 3.57 -24.14
C LEU A 667 -31.80 3.94 -22.70
N ALA A 668 -30.90 3.20 -22.03
CA ALA A 668 -30.57 3.41 -20.63
C ALA A 668 -30.05 4.84 -20.38
N ASP A 669 -29.17 5.36 -21.24
CA ASP A 669 -28.62 6.72 -21.09
C ASP A 669 -29.69 7.83 -21.16
N GLY A 670 -30.83 7.56 -21.78
CA GLY A 670 -31.97 8.48 -21.90
C GLY A 670 -33.06 8.33 -20.84
N LEU A 671 -32.87 7.43 -19.85
CA LEU A 671 -33.80 7.18 -18.74
C LEU A 671 -33.06 7.35 -17.41
N PRO A 672 -33.66 7.94 -16.37
CA PRO A 672 -32.96 8.12 -15.10
C PRO A 672 -32.66 6.79 -14.43
N ASP A 673 -31.47 6.69 -13.82
CA ASP A 673 -31.18 5.60 -12.91
C ASP A 673 -31.89 5.83 -11.57
N LEU A 674 -32.77 4.88 -11.23
CA LEU A 674 -33.58 4.85 -10.01
C LEU A 674 -33.32 3.57 -9.20
N SER A 675 -32.15 2.96 -9.37
CA SER A 675 -31.63 1.95 -8.43
C SER A 675 -31.46 2.55 -7.03
N ASP A 676 -31.41 1.70 -6.01
CA ASP A 676 -31.20 2.17 -4.63
C ASP A 676 -29.87 2.93 -4.53
N ASP A 677 -28.79 2.38 -5.10
CA ASP A 677 -27.46 3.02 -5.10
C ASP A 677 -27.47 4.40 -5.76
N ALA A 678 -28.04 4.53 -6.97
CA ALA A 678 -28.10 5.81 -7.67
C ALA A 678 -28.94 6.87 -6.94
N LEU A 679 -30.00 6.45 -6.24
CA LEU A 679 -30.84 7.36 -5.45
C LEU A 679 -30.15 7.76 -4.14
N LEU A 680 -29.39 6.86 -3.50
CA LEU A 680 -28.61 7.12 -2.29
C LEU A 680 -27.42 8.05 -2.57
N ASP A 681 -26.73 7.87 -3.70
CA ASP A 681 -25.61 8.70 -4.11
C ASP A 681 -26.05 10.15 -4.40
N ALA A 682 -27.28 10.34 -4.87
CA ALA A 682 -27.81 11.64 -5.28
C ALA A 682 -28.76 12.30 -4.24
N LEU A 683 -28.83 11.82 -2.99
CA LEU A 683 -29.79 12.33 -1.99
C LEU A 683 -29.71 13.84 -1.76
N ASP A 684 -28.50 14.41 -1.82
CA ASP A 684 -28.29 15.85 -1.63
C ASP A 684 -28.99 16.69 -2.71
N ASP A 685 -29.16 16.14 -3.92
CA ASP A 685 -29.72 16.85 -5.06
C ASP A 685 -31.24 16.78 -5.09
N TRP A 686 -31.81 15.58 -4.90
CA TRP A 686 -33.25 15.37 -5.07
C TRP A 686 -34.05 15.37 -3.76
N LEU A 687 -33.47 14.87 -2.67
CA LEU A 687 -34.20 14.69 -1.40
C LEU A 687 -33.98 15.86 -0.43
N ARG A 688 -32.76 16.42 -0.35
CA ARG A 688 -32.45 17.55 0.54
C ARG A 688 -33.40 18.74 0.39
N PRO A 689 -33.81 19.16 -0.83
CA PRO A 689 -34.78 20.25 -0.97
C PRO A 689 -36.16 19.91 -0.40
N VAL A 690 -36.58 18.65 -0.49
CA VAL A 690 -37.87 18.15 0.06
C VAL A 690 -37.85 18.15 1.60
N LEU A 691 -36.67 17.90 2.19
CA LEU A 691 -36.43 17.88 3.63
C LEU A 691 -36.23 19.27 4.24
N ALA A 692 -36.12 20.33 3.42
CA ALA A 692 -35.92 21.69 3.91
C ALA A 692 -37.04 22.12 4.89
N GLY A 693 -36.64 22.59 6.07
CA GLY A 693 -37.56 23.01 7.13
C GLY A 693 -38.27 21.87 7.87
N ARG A 694 -37.95 20.59 7.58
CA ARG A 694 -38.51 19.42 8.26
C ARG A 694 -37.60 18.97 9.39
N ALA A 695 -38.18 18.47 10.48
CA ALA A 695 -37.44 17.95 11.64
C ALA A 695 -37.52 16.41 11.77
N ARG A 696 -38.35 15.76 10.95
CA ARG A 696 -38.63 14.32 11.00
C ARG A 696 -38.90 13.78 9.60
N LEU A 697 -38.54 12.53 9.33
CA LEU A 697 -38.78 11.87 8.03
C LEU A 697 -40.27 11.63 7.76
N ASP A 698 -41.09 11.42 8.77
CA ASP A 698 -42.54 11.23 8.59
C ASP A 698 -43.30 12.55 8.36
N ALA A 699 -42.61 13.69 8.47
CA ALA A 699 -43.15 15.00 8.12
C ALA A 699 -42.96 15.33 6.62
N ILE A 700 -42.40 14.40 5.83
CA ILE A 700 -42.29 14.50 4.38
C ILE A 700 -43.69 14.41 3.78
N ASP A 701 -44.03 15.38 2.93
CA ASP A 701 -45.25 15.33 2.14
C ASP A 701 -45.11 14.30 1.01
N GLU A 702 -46.09 13.40 0.90
CA GLU A 702 -46.03 12.28 -0.06
C GLU A 702 -46.05 12.74 -1.51
N ALA A 703 -46.78 13.82 -1.82
CA ALA A 703 -46.84 14.37 -3.16
C ALA A 703 -45.50 15.03 -3.54
N ALA A 704 -44.94 15.86 -2.64
CA ALA A 704 -43.63 16.46 -2.84
C ALA A 704 -42.51 15.41 -3.02
N PHE A 705 -42.57 14.31 -2.26
CA PHE A 705 -41.65 13.18 -2.41
C PHE A 705 -41.76 12.52 -3.79
N ALA A 706 -42.99 12.18 -4.20
CA ALA A 706 -43.24 11.57 -5.50
C ALA A 706 -42.81 12.48 -6.66
N ASP A 707 -43.05 13.79 -6.53
CA ASP A 707 -42.64 14.77 -7.54
C ASP A 707 -41.13 14.89 -7.63
N ALA A 708 -40.41 14.88 -6.51
CA ALA A 708 -38.94 14.91 -6.50
C ALA A 708 -38.32 13.68 -7.17
N VAL A 709 -38.87 12.49 -6.92
CA VAL A 709 -38.43 11.25 -7.58
C VAL A 709 -38.73 11.31 -9.08
N ARG A 710 -39.92 11.77 -9.48
CA ARG A 710 -40.29 11.93 -10.91
C ARG A 710 -39.48 13.02 -11.61
N ALA A 711 -39.05 14.07 -10.91
CA ALA A 711 -38.26 15.18 -11.46
C ALA A 711 -36.92 14.72 -12.04
N ARG A 712 -36.43 13.54 -11.64
CA ARG A 712 -35.25 12.90 -12.25
C ARG A 712 -35.46 12.46 -13.70
N ALA A 713 -36.71 12.23 -14.11
CA ALA A 713 -37.07 12.03 -15.51
C ALA A 713 -37.50 13.37 -16.13
N ASP A 714 -36.79 13.80 -17.16
CA ASP A 714 -37.22 14.93 -17.98
C ASP A 714 -38.51 14.61 -18.76
N TRP A 715 -39.12 15.62 -19.37
CA TRP A 715 -40.39 15.44 -20.07
C TRP A 715 -40.31 14.43 -21.23
N PRO A 716 -39.28 14.43 -22.09
CA PRO A 716 -39.08 13.39 -23.10
C PRO A 716 -38.96 11.98 -22.51
N ALA A 717 -38.20 11.79 -21.43
CA ALA A 717 -38.06 10.50 -20.77
C ALA A 717 -39.42 10.01 -20.23
N ARG A 718 -40.22 10.89 -19.60
CA ARG A 718 -41.56 10.55 -19.11
C ARG A 718 -42.48 10.06 -20.23
N GLN A 719 -42.50 10.75 -21.37
CA GLN A 719 -43.29 10.31 -22.52
C GLN A 719 -42.83 8.95 -23.06
N ARG A 720 -41.52 8.70 -23.12
CA ARG A 720 -40.98 7.40 -23.52
C ARG A 720 -41.37 6.30 -22.54
N ILE A 721 -41.32 6.56 -21.23
CA ILE A 721 -41.74 5.61 -20.18
C ILE A 721 -43.22 5.25 -20.35
N ASP A 722 -44.08 6.24 -20.61
CA ASP A 722 -45.51 6.02 -20.81
C ASP A 722 -45.83 5.26 -22.11
N ALA A 723 -45.07 5.49 -23.18
CA ALA A 723 -45.25 4.76 -24.43
C ALA A 723 -44.72 3.31 -24.38
N LEU A 724 -43.54 3.10 -23.78
CA LEU A 724 -42.83 1.82 -23.82
C LEU A 724 -43.26 0.86 -22.71
N ALA A 725 -43.66 1.39 -21.55
CA ALA A 725 -44.18 0.64 -20.43
C ALA A 725 -45.50 1.27 -19.94
N PRO A 726 -46.61 1.08 -20.66
CA PRO A 726 -47.87 1.74 -20.32
C PRO A 726 -48.49 1.21 -19.02
N THR A 727 -49.15 2.08 -18.26
CA THR A 727 -49.85 1.67 -17.02
C THR A 727 -51.10 0.84 -17.29
N ARG A 728 -51.68 0.94 -18.49
CA ARG A 728 -52.86 0.19 -18.93
C ARG A 728 -52.73 -0.19 -20.40
N ILE A 729 -53.33 -1.31 -20.77
CA ILE A 729 -53.39 -1.78 -22.16
C ILE A 729 -54.84 -2.04 -22.56
N ALA A 730 -55.18 -1.61 -23.77
CA ALA A 730 -56.46 -1.93 -24.40
C ALA A 730 -56.53 -3.42 -24.74
N VAL A 731 -57.64 -4.05 -24.36
CA VAL A 731 -57.94 -5.45 -24.68
C VAL A 731 -59.07 -5.51 -25.72
N PRO A 732 -59.21 -6.62 -26.48
CA PRO A 732 -60.19 -6.72 -27.59
C PRO A 732 -61.65 -6.41 -27.23
N SER A 733 -62.02 -6.50 -25.94
CA SER A 733 -63.34 -6.08 -25.45
C SER A 733 -63.62 -4.57 -25.55
N GLY A 734 -62.60 -3.76 -25.90
CA GLY A 734 -62.65 -2.29 -25.92
C GLY A 734 -62.39 -1.64 -24.56
N LEU A 735 -62.05 -2.43 -23.52
CA LEU A 735 -61.68 -1.92 -22.20
C LEU A 735 -60.17 -1.82 -22.04
N GLU A 736 -59.73 -1.03 -21.06
CA GLU A 736 -58.31 -0.96 -20.65
C GLU A 736 -58.07 -1.67 -19.31
N ARG A 737 -57.03 -2.49 -19.27
CA ARG A 737 -56.64 -3.27 -18.09
C ARG A 737 -55.26 -2.83 -17.57
N PRO A 738 -55.08 -2.69 -16.25
CA PRO A 738 -53.82 -2.25 -15.69
C PRO A 738 -52.73 -3.30 -15.90
N VAL A 739 -51.50 -2.81 -16.13
CA VAL A 739 -50.29 -3.64 -16.15
C VAL A 739 -49.56 -3.40 -14.83
N VAL A 740 -49.24 -4.49 -14.14
CA VAL A 740 -48.46 -4.45 -12.90
C VAL A 740 -47.01 -4.80 -13.24
N TYR A 741 -46.10 -3.91 -12.90
CA TYR A 741 -44.66 -4.10 -13.04
C TYR A 741 -44.08 -4.52 -11.69
N GLY A 742 -42.92 -5.18 -11.71
CA GLY A 742 -42.23 -5.55 -10.49
C GLY A 742 -40.73 -5.68 -10.74
N TRP A 743 -39.97 -5.61 -9.64
CA TRP A 743 -38.54 -5.79 -9.62
C TRP A 743 -38.16 -6.69 -8.46
N ASP A 744 -37.18 -7.57 -8.66
CA ASP A 744 -36.60 -8.40 -7.61
C ASP A 744 -35.28 -7.77 -7.15
N ASP A 745 -35.30 -7.13 -5.99
CA ASP A 745 -34.11 -6.48 -5.42
C ASP A 745 -33.04 -7.47 -4.95
N ALA A 746 -33.36 -8.76 -4.75
CA ALA A 746 -32.39 -9.76 -4.28
C ALA A 746 -31.42 -10.20 -5.39
N ILE A 747 -31.88 -10.17 -6.64
CA ILE A 747 -31.09 -10.56 -7.82
C ILE A 747 -30.92 -9.40 -8.82
N ASP A 748 -31.39 -8.21 -8.45
CA ASP A 748 -31.42 -6.98 -9.23
C ASP A 748 -31.92 -7.19 -10.68
N ALA A 749 -33.13 -7.74 -10.81
CA ALA A 749 -33.70 -8.10 -12.11
C ALA A 749 -35.20 -7.78 -12.22
N PRO A 750 -35.72 -7.50 -13.44
CA PRO A 750 -37.13 -7.23 -13.66
C PRO A 750 -37.99 -8.49 -13.45
N ILE A 751 -39.11 -8.33 -12.75
CA ILE A 751 -40.18 -9.33 -12.68
C ILE A 751 -41.09 -9.13 -13.89
N GLU A 752 -41.61 -10.23 -14.42
CA GLU A 752 -42.42 -10.23 -15.63
C GLU A 752 -43.71 -9.42 -15.44
N PRO A 753 -44.01 -8.45 -16.33
CA PRO A 753 -45.15 -7.57 -16.18
C PRO A 753 -46.46 -8.35 -16.34
N VAL A 754 -47.38 -8.15 -15.41
CA VAL A 754 -48.63 -8.91 -15.30
C VAL A 754 -49.81 -8.12 -15.84
N LEU A 755 -50.59 -8.75 -16.71
CA LEU A 755 -51.90 -8.26 -17.15
C LEU A 755 -52.99 -9.18 -16.59
N ALA A 756 -53.68 -8.73 -15.54
CA ALA A 756 -54.83 -9.45 -15.00
C ALA A 756 -56.09 -9.09 -15.79
N VAL A 757 -56.64 -10.05 -16.53
CA VAL A 757 -57.72 -9.82 -17.48
C VAL A 757 -58.69 -11.01 -17.53
N LYS A 758 -59.99 -10.73 -17.64
CA LYS A 758 -60.99 -11.79 -17.77
C LYS A 758 -60.83 -12.47 -19.12
N LEU A 759 -60.88 -13.81 -19.13
CA LEU A 759 -60.64 -14.62 -20.32
C LEU A 759 -61.51 -14.21 -21.51
N GLN A 760 -62.80 -13.91 -21.28
CA GLN A 760 -63.71 -13.52 -22.37
C GLN A 760 -63.41 -12.16 -23.04
N GLU A 761 -62.53 -11.35 -22.43
CA GLU A 761 -62.13 -10.07 -23.00
C GLU A 761 -60.97 -10.21 -24.00
N LEU A 762 -60.35 -11.38 -24.08
CA LEU A 762 -59.25 -11.68 -25.00
C LEU A 762 -59.67 -12.51 -26.22
N PHE A 763 -60.95 -12.87 -26.38
CA PHE A 763 -61.40 -13.57 -27.58
C PHE A 763 -61.08 -12.75 -28.84
N GLY A 764 -60.70 -13.43 -29.92
CA GLY A 764 -60.22 -12.76 -31.13
C GLY A 764 -58.75 -12.32 -31.08
N LEU A 765 -58.08 -12.36 -29.92
CA LEU A 765 -56.66 -12.05 -29.82
C LEU A 765 -55.81 -13.29 -30.01
N ALA A 766 -55.03 -13.29 -31.09
CA ALA A 766 -54.22 -14.44 -31.46
C ALA A 766 -52.94 -14.55 -30.64
N ASP A 767 -52.21 -13.45 -30.48
CA ASP A 767 -50.88 -13.42 -29.86
C ASP A 767 -50.89 -12.65 -28.53
N THR A 768 -50.02 -13.08 -27.60
CA THR A 768 -49.86 -12.41 -26.31
C THR A 768 -49.46 -10.95 -26.53
N PRO A 769 -50.13 -9.96 -25.90
CA PRO A 769 -49.72 -8.56 -25.97
C PRO A 769 -48.27 -8.38 -25.52
N ARG A 770 -47.55 -7.51 -26.24
CA ARG A 770 -46.15 -7.20 -25.96
C ARG A 770 -45.96 -5.71 -25.75
N ILE A 771 -45.08 -5.35 -24.82
CA ILE A 771 -44.64 -3.99 -24.53
C ILE A 771 -43.15 -3.84 -24.87
N ALA A 772 -42.57 -2.65 -24.61
CA ALA A 772 -41.17 -2.35 -24.90
C ALA A 772 -40.79 -2.70 -26.36
N GLU A 773 -41.52 -2.12 -27.32
CA GLU A 773 -41.33 -2.34 -28.77
C GLU A 773 -41.45 -3.82 -29.19
N GLY A 774 -42.33 -4.57 -28.52
CA GLY A 774 -42.56 -5.98 -28.85
C GLY A 774 -41.60 -6.97 -28.16
N ARG A 775 -40.58 -6.49 -27.44
CA ARG A 775 -39.56 -7.34 -26.81
C ARG A 775 -40.09 -8.14 -25.63
N VAL A 776 -41.05 -7.57 -24.88
CA VAL A 776 -41.51 -8.14 -23.61
C VAL A 776 -42.96 -8.60 -23.73
N ALA A 777 -43.17 -9.91 -23.73
CA ALA A 777 -44.52 -10.49 -23.65
C ALA A 777 -45.05 -10.43 -22.22
N LEU A 778 -46.28 -9.92 -22.06
CA LEU A 778 -46.94 -9.84 -20.76
C LEU A 778 -47.30 -11.23 -20.24
N THR A 779 -47.21 -11.40 -18.93
CA THR A 779 -47.76 -12.56 -18.23
C THR A 779 -49.26 -12.34 -18.01
N LEU A 780 -50.08 -13.14 -18.68
CA LEU A 780 -51.54 -13.05 -18.60
C LEU A 780 -52.03 -13.83 -17.39
N HIS A 781 -52.62 -13.13 -16.43
CA HIS A 781 -53.41 -13.75 -15.37
C HIS A 781 -54.86 -13.81 -15.87
N LEU A 782 -55.23 -14.93 -16.47
CA LEU A 782 -56.55 -15.14 -17.06
C LEU A 782 -57.56 -15.38 -15.94
N LEU A 783 -58.58 -14.52 -15.88
CA LEU A 783 -59.59 -14.52 -14.82
C LEU A 783 -60.94 -15.02 -15.33
N SER A 784 -61.73 -15.58 -14.43
CA SER A 784 -63.13 -15.90 -14.68
C SER A 784 -63.99 -14.64 -14.76
N PRO A 785 -65.25 -14.71 -15.20
CA PRO A 785 -66.16 -13.57 -15.14
C PRO A 785 -66.30 -12.95 -13.74
N GLY A 786 -66.17 -13.78 -12.69
CA GLY A 786 -66.17 -13.37 -11.28
C GLY A 786 -64.79 -12.95 -10.72
N GLY A 787 -63.76 -12.82 -11.56
CA GLY A 787 -62.43 -12.33 -11.16
C GLY A 787 -61.53 -13.37 -10.49
N LYS A 788 -61.90 -14.66 -10.50
CA LYS A 788 -61.05 -15.73 -9.94
C LYS A 788 -59.98 -16.16 -10.94
N PRO A 789 -58.73 -16.44 -10.51
CA PRO A 789 -57.70 -16.96 -11.40
C PRO A 789 -58.13 -18.29 -12.05
N LEU A 790 -57.93 -18.38 -13.36
CA LEU A 790 -58.15 -19.60 -14.15
C LEU A 790 -56.84 -20.20 -14.62
N GLN A 791 -55.98 -19.38 -15.22
CA GLN A 791 -54.72 -19.81 -15.79
C GLN A 791 -53.73 -18.65 -15.83
N ILE A 792 -52.44 -18.95 -15.66
CA ILE A 792 -51.35 -18.03 -15.93
C ILE A 792 -50.65 -18.50 -17.21
N THR A 793 -50.45 -17.60 -18.18
CA THR A 793 -49.75 -17.94 -19.43
C THR A 793 -49.00 -16.75 -20.02
N ARG A 794 -47.89 -17.02 -20.71
CA ARG A 794 -47.15 -16.08 -21.58
C ARG A 794 -47.30 -16.43 -23.06
N ASP A 795 -47.94 -17.56 -23.36
CA ASP A 795 -48.22 -18.06 -24.71
C ASP A 795 -49.75 -18.20 -24.86
N LEU A 796 -50.40 -17.11 -25.25
CA LEU A 796 -51.84 -17.07 -25.45
C LEU A 796 -52.28 -18.01 -26.58
N ARG A 797 -51.47 -18.11 -27.64
CA ARG A 797 -51.71 -19.00 -28.78
C ARG A 797 -51.73 -20.46 -28.35
N GLY A 798 -50.68 -20.90 -27.66
CA GLY A 798 -50.62 -22.25 -27.11
C GLY A 798 -51.69 -22.53 -26.05
N PHE A 799 -52.14 -21.51 -25.31
CA PHE A 799 -53.29 -21.63 -24.40
C PHE A 799 -54.58 -21.93 -25.16
N TRP A 800 -54.87 -21.21 -26.26
CA TRP A 800 -56.07 -21.45 -27.07
C TRP A 800 -56.10 -22.86 -27.66
N ASP A 801 -54.96 -23.35 -28.15
CA ASP A 801 -54.88 -24.67 -28.80
C ASP A 801 -54.99 -25.84 -27.81
N ARG A 802 -54.34 -25.72 -26.64
CA ARG A 802 -54.13 -26.87 -25.73
C ARG A 802 -54.96 -26.81 -24.45
N THR A 803 -55.13 -25.63 -23.86
CA THR A 803 -55.64 -25.48 -22.49
C THR A 803 -57.07 -24.94 -22.45
N TYR A 804 -57.45 -24.11 -23.42
CA TYR A 804 -58.78 -23.53 -23.49
C TYR A 804 -59.93 -24.56 -23.54
N PRO A 805 -59.84 -25.70 -24.27
CA PRO A 805 -60.93 -26.68 -24.30
C PRO A 805 -61.33 -27.20 -22.91
N GLU A 806 -60.37 -27.38 -22.01
CA GLU A 806 -60.59 -27.83 -20.64
C GLU A 806 -61.20 -26.72 -19.78
N VAL A 807 -60.59 -25.52 -19.81
CA VAL A 807 -61.08 -24.33 -19.08
C VAL A 807 -62.52 -24.02 -19.51
N LYS A 808 -62.81 -24.12 -20.80
CA LYS A 808 -64.15 -23.92 -21.35
C LYS A 808 -65.17 -24.91 -20.81
N LYS A 809 -64.84 -26.21 -20.70
CA LYS A 809 -65.75 -27.23 -20.16
C LYS A 809 -66.16 -26.89 -18.73
N GLU A 810 -65.20 -26.47 -17.92
CA GLU A 810 -65.45 -26.02 -16.56
C GLU A 810 -66.29 -24.73 -16.51
N MET A 811 -65.92 -23.74 -17.32
CA MET A 811 -66.56 -22.44 -17.33
C MET A 811 -67.98 -22.46 -17.90
N LYS A 812 -68.30 -23.34 -18.86
CA LYS A 812 -69.68 -23.58 -19.33
C LYS A 812 -70.60 -24.05 -18.19
N GLY A 813 -70.08 -24.87 -17.27
CA GLY A 813 -70.82 -25.32 -16.09
C GLY A 813 -71.00 -24.23 -15.04
N ARG A 814 -69.93 -23.50 -14.69
CA ARG A 814 -69.94 -22.48 -13.62
C ARG A 814 -70.55 -21.14 -14.05
N TYR A 815 -70.41 -20.75 -15.31
CA TYR A 815 -70.86 -19.46 -15.85
C TYR A 815 -71.64 -19.64 -17.17
N PRO A 816 -72.81 -20.31 -17.16
CA PRO A 816 -73.54 -20.67 -18.39
C PRO A 816 -74.10 -19.47 -19.17
N LYS A 817 -74.22 -18.29 -18.54
CA LYS A 817 -74.73 -17.05 -19.16
C LYS A 817 -73.66 -16.27 -19.93
N HIS A 818 -72.39 -16.69 -19.87
CA HIS A 818 -71.28 -16.07 -20.57
C HIS A 818 -70.95 -16.82 -21.88
N PRO A 819 -70.46 -16.11 -22.91
CA PRO A 819 -70.09 -16.75 -24.17
C PRO A 819 -68.80 -17.58 -24.00
N TRP A 820 -68.89 -18.87 -24.31
CA TRP A 820 -67.77 -19.82 -24.30
C TRP A 820 -67.67 -20.51 -25.67
N PRO A 821 -67.17 -19.80 -26.70
CA PRO A 821 -67.20 -20.23 -28.10
C PRO A 821 -66.44 -21.53 -28.35
N ASP A 822 -66.83 -22.28 -29.39
CA ASP A 822 -66.05 -23.40 -29.93
C ASP A 822 -64.79 -22.93 -30.63
N ASP A 823 -64.86 -21.77 -31.30
CA ASP A 823 -63.71 -21.08 -31.87
C ASP A 823 -63.40 -19.78 -31.09
N PRO A 824 -62.38 -19.75 -30.21
CA PRO A 824 -61.99 -18.53 -29.50
C PRO A 824 -61.24 -17.51 -30.40
N TRP A 825 -60.78 -17.92 -31.58
CA TRP A 825 -59.95 -17.10 -32.48
C TRP A 825 -60.75 -16.08 -33.29
N THR A 826 -62.01 -16.39 -33.59
CA THR A 826 -62.90 -15.50 -34.36
C THR A 826 -64.04 -14.93 -33.52
N ALA A 827 -64.14 -15.35 -32.25
CA ALA A 827 -65.19 -14.90 -31.36
C ALA A 827 -65.02 -13.43 -30.96
N GLN A 828 -66.14 -12.70 -30.98
CA GLN A 828 -66.17 -11.31 -30.53
C GLN A 828 -65.95 -11.24 -29.01
N ALA A 829 -64.87 -10.58 -28.58
CA ALA A 829 -64.63 -10.30 -27.18
C ALA A 829 -65.74 -9.45 -26.56
N THR A 830 -66.08 -9.73 -25.31
CA THR A 830 -67.09 -8.97 -24.58
C THR A 830 -66.81 -8.99 -23.09
N HIS A 831 -67.05 -7.84 -22.44
CA HIS A 831 -67.09 -7.75 -20.98
C HIS A 831 -68.48 -8.11 -20.40
N ARG A 832 -69.51 -8.22 -21.25
CA ARG A 832 -70.92 -8.39 -20.82
C ARG A 832 -71.39 -9.85 -20.92
N ALA A 833 -72.34 -10.23 -20.07
CA ALA A 833 -73.08 -11.50 -20.24
C ALA A 833 -74.03 -11.41 -21.46
N LYS A 834 -74.41 -12.55 -22.06
CA LYS A 834 -75.32 -12.58 -23.22
C LYS A 834 -76.63 -11.82 -22.91
N PRO A 835 -77.09 -10.89 -23.78
CA PRO A 835 -78.44 -10.36 -23.68
C PRO A 835 -79.47 -11.49 -23.88
N ARG A 836 -80.58 -11.48 -23.12
CA ARG A 836 -81.70 -12.42 -23.35
C ARG A 836 -82.27 -12.20 -24.76
N PRO A 837 -82.57 -13.24 -25.55
CA PRO A 837 -83.40 -13.06 -26.74
C PRO A 837 -84.78 -12.58 -26.29
N ARG A 838 -85.37 -11.63 -27.03
CA ARG A 838 -86.78 -11.27 -26.90
C ARG A 838 -87.65 -12.34 -27.53
#